data_AF-A0A958HLG7-F1
#
_entry.id   AF-A0A958HLG7-F1
#
_cell.length_a   1.000
_cell.length_b   1.000
_cell.length_c   1.000
_cell.angle_alpha   90.00
_cell.angle_beta   90.00
_cell.angle_gamma   90.00
#
_symmetry.space_group_name_H-M   'P 1'
#
loop_
_entity.id
_entity.type
_entity.pdbx_description
1 polymer ?
#
loop_
_entity_poly.entity_id
_entity_poly.type
_entity_poly.pdbx_seq_one_letter_code
_entity_poly.pdbx_strand_id
1 'polypeptide(L)'
;IGRSIIDGSATNGTYCTPNPGATKEWALDPSVLRQGSNHLRLTTGVRPNGEIDEWGVVNAHLVIEGPDLTGPQVIDFIFTSTYDGSAQPAVVQIPSSYQPSQPTPLLVALHGWGDTRWTALGDYGAEANQAGWLLAAPDMHGEHNPYPRPPSEHPLASRASQQDVLDTIHWVQQRYNVDPSRIYLTGQSLGGQIALVTAAKNQGLFAAVVDDRGPTELAQWYEESPVWRQLLIEEEVGGPPDDGTYFEYQRRSPITFARNLGSTPLRIYQAQQDTVVFPHHSSDMLAAILAEHPAAPVTLTTFPGDHATPVPGGNASKLQWLAGFTRGQSPAQIEAISDTSATIWWVRLTQRGAQERWSEITGELAGNNTITLHVLDIYGVDVQVDLAALGLPNTRYVVEDVAVDQATYSAQALDPVGGKLTLSLTSGAHRLSIYPGQSPLPMATVTLQEGVAGYSGASDSYLDSWNPTAYNGGAQKFRVRSPNTFNGVVRFDLSGVPQQALVTGVRFAALSMYVTGRSNNNVATVNAYPLNRAWNEYQASWLQAANGQSWSQPGANGVPADRGATPVDSRALDNINYRWGLDLTGAVAGWLANPATNQGLLLRSDDPSVEYAMASGEYPTVDQRPRLLIVYPVSTPTPTPTNTPTRTPTPTATPTRTATPTASPSPTRTPTATASPTATPTNTPVIGGIQGVVWRDSNRNQTHDAGESGLAGVVVSLRQGAAVVGQTTTAADGSYGFGNLAVNQNYTVTETDPPFHTSTTTNQVVVLVPPGATVHVDFGDAYSPPVYLPLISKTTYGS
;
A
#
# COMPACT_ATOMS: atom_id res chain seq x y z
N ILE A 1 -23.60 -22.60 -31.89
CA ILE A 1 -24.73 -23.56 -31.95
C ILE A 1 -24.39 -24.70 -31.01
N GLY A 2 -25.27 -25.04 -30.07
CA GLY A 2 -25.06 -26.09 -29.08
C GLY A 2 -26.40 -26.61 -28.55
N ARG A 3 -26.42 -27.77 -27.88
CA ARG A 3 -27.66 -28.39 -27.39
C ARG A 3 -27.88 -28.00 -25.92
N SER A 4 -29.10 -27.60 -25.58
CA SER A 4 -29.48 -27.29 -24.19
C SER A 4 -30.11 -28.51 -23.52
N ILE A 5 -29.83 -28.73 -22.23
CA ILE A 5 -30.52 -29.69 -21.38
C ILE A 5 -31.48 -28.91 -20.49
N ILE A 6 -32.78 -29.20 -20.58
CA ILE A 6 -33.83 -28.47 -19.85
C ILE A 6 -34.22 -29.24 -18.57
N ASP A 7 -33.25 -29.46 -17.69
CA ASP A 7 -33.50 -29.61 -16.26
C ASP A 7 -32.37 -28.94 -15.44
N GLY A 8 -32.64 -28.63 -14.17
CA GLY A 8 -31.79 -27.79 -13.33
C GLY A 8 -30.56 -28.48 -12.72
N SER A 9 -30.13 -29.65 -13.21
CA SER A 9 -29.00 -30.39 -12.65
C SER A 9 -27.65 -30.07 -13.31
N ALA A 10 -27.00 -29.01 -12.84
CA ALA A 10 -25.64 -28.66 -13.26
C ALA A 10 -24.62 -29.75 -12.89
N THR A 11 -24.22 -30.57 -13.85
CA THR A 11 -23.16 -31.59 -13.70
C THR A 11 -22.23 -31.58 -14.92
N ASN A 12 -20.92 -31.71 -14.68
CA ASN A 12 -19.89 -31.68 -15.72
C ASN A 12 -20.06 -32.84 -16.72
N GLY A 13 -20.26 -32.55 -18.01
CA GLY A 13 -20.57 -33.60 -18.99
C GLY A 13 -20.49 -33.21 -20.47
N THR A 14 -19.28 -33.22 -21.02
CA THR A 14 -18.98 -33.44 -22.46
C THR A 14 -19.46 -32.39 -23.49
N TYR A 15 -18.52 -31.54 -23.89
CA TYR A 15 -18.37 -30.94 -25.23
C TYR A 15 -19.60 -30.94 -26.17
N CYS A 16 -20.24 -29.77 -26.30
CA CYS A 16 -20.50 -29.32 -27.66
C CYS A 16 -19.14 -29.15 -28.34
N THR A 17 -18.88 -29.87 -29.43
CA THR A 17 -17.83 -29.43 -30.35
C THR A 17 -18.26 -28.05 -30.87
N PRO A 18 -17.50 -26.98 -30.65
CA PRO A 18 -17.73 -25.77 -31.43
C PRO A 18 -17.54 -26.13 -32.90
N ASN A 19 -18.26 -25.46 -33.79
CA ASN A 19 -18.00 -25.53 -35.22
C ASN A 19 -17.35 -24.21 -35.66
N PRO A 20 -16.08 -23.95 -35.29
CA PRO A 20 -15.40 -22.71 -35.63
C PRO A 20 -15.26 -22.64 -37.16
N GLY A 21 -15.76 -21.56 -37.76
CA GLY A 21 -15.85 -21.42 -39.21
C GLY A 21 -17.19 -21.85 -39.83
N ALA A 22 -18.22 -22.20 -39.03
CA ALA A 22 -19.59 -22.33 -39.49
C ALA A 22 -20.28 -20.97 -39.76
N THR A 23 -19.57 -20.04 -40.42
CA THR A 23 -20.15 -18.80 -40.93
C THR A 23 -21.24 -19.17 -41.93
N LYS A 24 -22.47 -18.72 -41.66
CA LYS A 24 -23.58 -18.88 -42.59
C LYS A 24 -23.93 -17.51 -43.14
N GLU A 25 -23.56 -17.29 -44.40
CA GLU A 25 -23.91 -16.10 -45.13
C GLU A 25 -25.35 -16.19 -45.66
N TRP A 26 -26.05 -15.06 -45.64
CA TRP A 26 -27.35 -14.89 -46.28
C TRP A 26 -27.29 -13.64 -47.15
N ALA A 27 -27.65 -13.77 -48.43
CA ALA A 27 -27.87 -12.60 -49.28
C ALA A 27 -29.08 -11.81 -48.74
N LEU A 28 -28.79 -10.67 -48.11
CA LEU A 28 -29.77 -9.77 -47.51
C LEU A 28 -30.09 -8.67 -48.52
N ASP A 29 -31.37 -8.53 -48.89
CA ASP A 29 -31.83 -7.43 -49.74
C ASP A 29 -31.63 -6.10 -48.99
N PRO A 30 -30.79 -5.15 -49.47
CA PRO A 30 -30.51 -3.92 -48.75
C PRO A 30 -31.76 -3.07 -48.47
N SER A 31 -32.85 -3.25 -49.23
CA SER A 31 -34.10 -2.51 -49.02
C SER A 31 -34.87 -2.91 -47.74
N VAL A 32 -34.53 -4.04 -47.10
CA VAL A 32 -35.12 -4.40 -45.79
C VAL A 32 -34.42 -3.70 -44.62
N LEU A 33 -33.19 -3.22 -44.83
CA LEU A 33 -32.45 -2.43 -43.84
C LEU A 33 -33.00 -1.00 -43.84
N ARG A 34 -33.31 -0.49 -42.64
CA ARG A 34 -33.78 0.88 -42.43
C ARG A 34 -32.65 1.75 -41.90
N GLN A 35 -32.67 3.03 -42.22
CA GLN A 35 -31.76 3.99 -41.60
C GLN A 35 -32.04 4.07 -40.09
N GLY A 36 -31.03 3.78 -39.27
CA GLY A 36 -31.16 3.68 -37.81
C GLY A 36 -31.10 2.24 -37.30
N SER A 37 -31.75 1.97 -36.16
CA SER A 37 -31.72 0.63 -35.54
C SER A 37 -32.56 -0.39 -36.30
N ASN A 38 -32.01 -1.60 -36.47
CA ASN A 38 -32.65 -2.73 -37.13
C ASN A 38 -32.67 -3.94 -36.18
N HIS A 39 -33.86 -4.40 -35.79
CA HIS A 39 -34.00 -5.63 -35.00
C HIS A 39 -34.04 -6.86 -35.91
N LEU A 40 -32.94 -7.61 -35.98
CA LEU A 40 -32.96 -8.99 -36.46
C LEU A 40 -33.21 -9.95 -35.30
N ARG A 41 -34.01 -10.99 -35.56
CA ARG A 41 -34.31 -12.06 -34.61
C ARG A 41 -33.88 -13.39 -35.20
N LEU A 42 -32.87 -14.00 -34.61
CA LEU A 42 -32.54 -15.41 -34.87
C LEU A 42 -33.53 -16.29 -34.08
N THR A 43 -34.09 -17.29 -34.75
CA THR A 43 -34.97 -18.29 -34.12
C THR A 43 -34.52 -19.68 -34.51
N THR A 44 -34.32 -20.55 -33.53
CA THR A 44 -34.16 -21.98 -33.74
C THR A 44 -35.50 -22.58 -34.14
N GLY A 45 -35.48 -23.67 -34.89
CA GLY A 45 -36.69 -24.23 -35.50
C GLY A 45 -37.63 -24.86 -34.47
N VAL A 46 -38.93 -24.71 -34.68
CA VAL A 46 -39.88 -25.74 -34.23
C VAL A 46 -39.84 -26.84 -35.28
N ARG A 47 -39.60 -28.08 -34.86
CA ARG A 47 -39.57 -29.25 -35.75
C ARG A 47 -40.97 -29.48 -36.37
N PRO A 48 -41.08 -30.14 -37.54
CA PRO A 48 -42.38 -30.37 -38.20
C PRO A 48 -43.44 -31.16 -37.38
N ASN A 49 -43.05 -31.79 -36.28
CA ASN A 49 -43.93 -32.47 -35.32
C ASN A 49 -44.42 -31.56 -34.17
N GLY A 50 -43.99 -30.30 -34.10
CA GLY A 50 -44.35 -29.35 -33.05
C GLY A 50 -43.38 -29.30 -31.85
N GLU A 51 -42.32 -30.11 -31.83
CA GLU A 51 -41.28 -30.05 -30.80
C GLU A 51 -40.39 -28.81 -30.98
N ILE A 52 -39.99 -28.18 -29.89
CA ILE A 52 -38.90 -27.20 -29.88
C ILE A 52 -37.60 -27.94 -30.22
N ASP A 53 -36.84 -27.48 -31.21
CA ASP A 53 -35.53 -28.08 -31.47
C ASP A 53 -34.54 -27.69 -30.37
N GLU A 54 -33.96 -28.69 -29.71
CA GLU A 54 -33.11 -28.57 -28.51
C GLU A 54 -31.76 -27.86 -28.77
N TRP A 55 -31.47 -27.52 -30.03
CA TRP A 55 -30.31 -26.76 -30.45
C TRP A 55 -30.54 -25.27 -30.24
N GLY A 56 -29.80 -24.68 -29.31
CA GLY A 56 -29.72 -23.25 -29.09
C GLY A 56 -28.62 -22.56 -29.91
N VAL A 57 -28.78 -21.25 -30.10
CA VAL A 57 -27.69 -20.38 -30.54
C VAL A 57 -27.29 -19.49 -29.37
N VAL A 58 -26.09 -19.75 -28.84
CA VAL A 58 -25.38 -18.90 -27.88
C VAL A 58 -24.21 -18.22 -28.60
N ASN A 59 -23.86 -17.01 -28.19
CA ASN A 59 -22.83 -16.14 -28.77
C ASN A 59 -22.93 -16.05 -30.30
N ALA A 60 -24.05 -15.47 -30.77
CA ALA A 60 -24.34 -15.27 -32.19
C ALA A 60 -23.87 -13.87 -32.64
N HIS A 61 -22.96 -13.84 -33.61
CA HIS A 61 -22.47 -12.58 -34.18
C HIS A 61 -23.12 -12.38 -35.55
N LEU A 62 -23.88 -11.30 -35.70
CA LEU A 62 -24.44 -10.88 -36.98
C LEU A 62 -23.53 -9.79 -37.57
N VAL A 63 -22.71 -10.17 -38.54
CA VAL A 63 -22.00 -9.22 -39.39
C VAL A 63 -22.91 -8.87 -40.58
N ILE A 64 -22.99 -7.59 -40.93
CA ILE A 64 -23.66 -7.11 -42.14
C ILE A 64 -22.60 -6.38 -42.96
N GLU A 65 -22.37 -6.82 -44.19
CA GLU A 65 -21.35 -6.28 -45.08
C GLU A 65 -21.97 -5.74 -46.37
N GLY A 66 -21.37 -4.69 -46.93
CA GLY A 66 -21.84 -4.05 -48.16
C GLY A 66 -21.12 -2.72 -48.41
N PRO A 67 -20.91 -2.32 -49.69
CA PRO A 67 -20.14 -1.12 -50.04
C PRO A 67 -20.83 0.19 -49.62
N ASP A 68 -22.15 0.18 -49.47
CA ASP A 68 -22.97 1.36 -49.17
C ASP A 68 -23.32 1.50 -47.67
N LEU A 69 -22.74 0.68 -46.79
CA LEU A 69 -23.05 0.69 -45.35
C LEU A 69 -22.40 1.88 -44.62
N THR A 70 -23.21 2.89 -44.29
CA THR A 70 -22.79 4.03 -43.47
C THR A 70 -23.04 3.76 -41.97
N GLY A 71 -22.05 3.17 -41.29
CA GLY A 71 -22.12 2.86 -39.86
C GLY A 71 -20.74 2.68 -39.22
N PRO A 72 -20.66 2.47 -37.89
CA PRO A 72 -19.41 2.06 -37.26
C PRO A 72 -18.94 0.71 -37.82
N GLN A 73 -17.63 0.55 -38.00
CA GLN A 73 -17.03 -0.71 -38.40
C GLN A 73 -16.55 -1.45 -37.15
N VAL A 74 -16.78 -2.76 -37.07
CA VAL A 74 -16.32 -3.61 -35.96
C VAL A 74 -15.33 -4.62 -36.51
N ILE A 75 -14.15 -4.70 -35.89
CA ILE A 75 -13.10 -5.65 -36.24
C ILE A 75 -12.82 -6.50 -35.00
N ASP A 76 -13.16 -7.78 -35.09
CA ASP A 76 -12.69 -8.81 -34.18
C ASP A 76 -11.26 -9.21 -34.58
N PHE A 77 -10.35 -9.29 -33.61
CA PHE A 77 -8.95 -9.58 -33.86
C PHE A 77 -8.32 -10.43 -32.75
N ILE A 78 -7.16 -10.98 -33.04
CA ILE A 78 -6.30 -11.67 -32.08
C ILE A 78 -4.95 -10.96 -32.08
N PHE A 79 -4.41 -10.70 -30.90
CA PHE A 79 -3.04 -10.24 -30.70
C PHE A 79 -2.24 -11.31 -29.94
N THR A 80 -0.91 -11.16 -29.94
CA THR A 80 -0.04 -11.97 -29.07
C THR A 80 0.23 -11.15 -27.82
N SER A 81 -0.17 -11.66 -26.64
CA SER A 81 0.10 -10.96 -25.39
C SER A 81 1.62 -10.92 -25.14
N THR A 82 2.14 -9.75 -24.83
CA THR A 82 3.58 -9.56 -24.58
C THR A 82 4.02 -10.07 -23.21
N TYR A 83 3.07 -10.50 -22.37
CA TYR A 83 3.30 -11.12 -21.07
C TYR A 83 3.90 -12.53 -21.17
N ASP A 84 3.25 -13.45 -21.88
CA ASP A 84 3.60 -14.88 -21.96
C ASP A 84 3.72 -15.43 -23.39
N GLY A 85 3.29 -14.66 -24.40
CA GLY A 85 3.22 -15.09 -25.80
C GLY A 85 1.92 -15.80 -26.19
N SER A 86 0.90 -15.81 -25.33
CA SER A 86 -0.43 -16.36 -25.64
C SER A 86 -1.16 -15.57 -26.73
N ALA A 87 -2.16 -16.20 -27.34
CA ALA A 87 -3.00 -15.58 -28.36
C ALA A 87 -4.31 -15.08 -27.73
N GLN A 88 -4.46 -13.76 -27.61
CA GLN A 88 -5.56 -13.12 -26.89
C GLN A 88 -6.51 -12.40 -27.85
N PRO A 89 -7.85 -12.61 -27.73
CA PRO A 89 -8.83 -11.99 -28.60
C PRO A 89 -9.29 -10.63 -28.07
N ALA A 90 -9.50 -9.68 -28.97
CA ALA A 90 -10.02 -8.35 -28.69
C ALA A 90 -10.87 -7.85 -29.85
N VAL A 91 -11.70 -6.85 -29.59
CA VAL A 91 -12.54 -6.21 -30.61
C VAL A 91 -12.31 -4.70 -30.60
N VAL A 92 -12.28 -4.08 -31.78
CA VAL A 92 -12.28 -2.63 -31.94
C VAL A 92 -13.47 -2.17 -32.78
N GLN A 93 -14.14 -1.11 -32.33
CA GLN A 93 -15.10 -0.35 -33.10
C GLN A 93 -14.47 0.95 -33.59
N ILE A 94 -14.51 1.15 -34.91
CA ILE A 94 -14.17 2.40 -35.59
C ILE A 94 -15.47 3.19 -35.74
N PRO A 95 -15.55 4.45 -35.24
CA PRO A 95 -16.76 5.26 -35.36
C PRO A 95 -17.01 5.66 -36.82
N SER A 96 -18.27 5.82 -37.22
CA SER A 96 -18.65 6.21 -38.58
C SER A 96 -18.14 7.60 -39.01
N SER A 97 -17.70 8.41 -38.05
CA SER A 97 -17.07 9.73 -38.24
C SER A 97 -15.53 9.70 -38.29
N TYR A 98 -14.90 8.52 -38.18
CA TYR A 98 -13.44 8.39 -38.13
C TYR A 98 -12.75 8.99 -39.37
N GLN A 99 -11.63 9.68 -39.17
CA GLN A 99 -10.79 10.24 -40.23
C GLN A 99 -9.31 9.99 -39.88
N PRO A 100 -8.53 9.25 -40.71
CA PRO A 100 -7.13 8.95 -40.42
C PRO A 100 -6.23 10.17 -40.17
N SER A 101 -6.59 11.35 -40.71
CA SER A 101 -5.87 12.60 -40.51
C SER A 101 -6.20 13.34 -39.21
N GLN A 102 -7.11 12.83 -38.36
CA GLN A 102 -7.57 13.50 -37.15
C GLN A 102 -7.30 12.65 -35.89
N PRO A 103 -6.61 13.17 -34.86
CA PRO A 103 -6.47 12.50 -33.56
C PRO A 103 -7.84 12.22 -32.94
N THR A 104 -8.15 10.94 -32.80
CA THR A 104 -9.46 10.43 -32.36
C THR A 104 -9.33 9.83 -30.95
N PRO A 105 -10.22 10.15 -30.00
CA PRO A 105 -10.19 9.53 -28.68
C PRO A 105 -10.34 8.02 -28.73
N LEU A 106 -9.77 7.34 -27.73
CA LEU A 106 -9.91 5.91 -27.52
C LEU A 106 -10.56 5.66 -26.16
N LEU A 107 -11.73 5.01 -26.15
CA LEU A 107 -12.28 4.37 -24.97
C LEU A 107 -11.83 2.90 -24.95
N VAL A 108 -11.31 2.45 -23.82
CA VAL A 108 -11.09 1.03 -23.55
C VAL A 108 -12.12 0.59 -22.50
N ALA A 109 -12.93 -0.41 -22.85
CA ALA A 109 -14.00 -0.93 -22.01
C ALA A 109 -13.70 -2.38 -21.60
N LEU A 110 -13.70 -2.64 -20.29
CA LEU A 110 -13.38 -3.93 -19.69
C LEU A 110 -14.65 -4.61 -19.15
N HIS A 111 -14.81 -5.89 -19.47
CA HIS A 111 -16.00 -6.67 -19.16
C HIS A 111 -16.01 -7.24 -17.72
N GLY A 112 -17.18 -7.71 -17.25
CA GLY A 112 -17.34 -8.35 -15.95
C GLY A 112 -16.82 -9.80 -15.87
N TRP A 113 -16.96 -10.45 -14.71
CA TRP A 113 -16.58 -11.85 -14.51
C TRP A 113 -17.44 -12.78 -15.39
N GLY A 114 -16.81 -13.57 -16.26
CA GLY A 114 -17.51 -14.49 -17.17
C GLY A 114 -18.27 -13.83 -18.34
N ASP A 115 -18.20 -12.51 -18.47
CA ASP A 115 -18.59 -11.77 -19.68
C ASP A 115 -17.52 -11.90 -20.77
N THR A 116 -17.64 -11.16 -21.87
CA THR A 116 -16.60 -11.04 -22.90
C THR A 116 -16.46 -9.60 -23.41
N ARG A 117 -15.45 -9.37 -24.24
CA ARG A 117 -15.26 -8.21 -25.13
C ARG A 117 -16.52 -7.78 -25.87
N TRP A 118 -17.42 -8.71 -26.14
CA TRP A 118 -18.69 -8.45 -26.83
C TRP A 118 -19.77 -7.85 -25.93
N THR A 119 -19.77 -8.16 -24.63
CA THR A 119 -20.61 -7.45 -23.65
C THR A 119 -20.18 -5.99 -23.59
N ALA A 120 -18.88 -5.74 -23.36
CA ALA A 120 -18.31 -4.39 -23.32
C ALA A 120 -18.49 -3.61 -24.63
N LEU A 121 -18.41 -4.27 -25.81
CA LEU A 121 -18.76 -3.64 -27.08
C LEU A 121 -20.25 -3.26 -27.15
N GLY A 122 -21.14 -4.13 -26.71
CA GLY A 122 -22.58 -3.89 -26.69
C GLY A 122 -22.98 -2.75 -25.76
N ASP A 123 -22.33 -2.65 -24.61
CA ASP A 123 -22.59 -1.65 -23.57
C ASP A 123 -22.18 -0.22 -23.95
N TYR A 124 -21.09 -0.07 -24.72
CA TYR A 124 -20.49 1.24 -25.01
C TYR A 124 -20.49 1.63 -26.49
N GLY A 125 -20.83 0.70 -27.40
CA GLY A 125 -20.66 0.88 -28.86
C GLY A 125 -21.48 2.02 -29.46
N ALA A 126 -22.76 2.15 -29.05
CA ALA A 126 -23.64 3.18 -29.60
C ALA A 126 -23.17 4.60 -29.19
N GLU A 127 -22.86 4.78 -27.90
CA GLU A 127 -22.37 6.02 -27.31
C GLU A 127 -20.99 6.40 -27.83
N ALA A 128 -20.06 5.45 -27.95
CA ALA A 128 -18.73 5.70 -28.51
C ALA A 128 -18.81 6.13 -29.97
N ASN A 129 -19.66 5.48 -30.78
CA ASN A 129 -19.90 5.91 -32.17
C ASN A 129 -20.55 7.30 -32.23
N GLN A 130 -21.50 7.62 -31.34
CA GLN A 130 -22.12 8.95 -31.25
C GLN A 130 -21.12 10.03 -30.82
N ALA A 131 -20.20 9.71 -29.91
CA ALA A 131 -19.10 10.60 -29.50
C ALA A 131 -18.00 10.76 -30.57
N GLY A 132 -17.99 9.89 -31.59
CA GLY A 132 -16.96 9.84 -32.62
C GLY A 132 -15.63 9.27 -32.10
N TRP A 133 -15.68 8.32 -31.16
CA TRP A 133 -14.53 7.73 -30.49
C TRP A 133 -14.25 6.31 -31.00
N LEU A 134 -12.98 5.94 -31.02
CA LEU A 134 -12.58 4.54 -31.10
C LEU A 134 -12.98 3.86 -29.78
N LEU A 135 -13.51 2.64 -29.86
CA LEU A 135 -13.81 1.80 -28.70
C LEU A 135 -13.06 0.48 -28.86
N ALA A 136 -12.31 0.06 -27.85
CA ALA A 136 -11.66 -1.24 -27.82
C ALA A 136 -12.06 -2.03 -26.57
N ALA A 137 -12.20 -3.34 -26.69
CA ALA A 137 -12.44 -4.25 -25.59
C ALA A 137 -11.65 -5.55 -25.80
N PRO A 138 -10.70 -5.91 -24.91
CA PRO A 138 -10.12 -7.24 -24.86
C PRO A 138 -11.04 -8.24 -24.16
N ASP A 139 -10.82 -9.54 -24.41
CA ASP A 139 -11.00 -10.53 -23.35
C ASP A 139 -9.66 -10.64 -22.61
N MET A 140 -9.65 -10.50 -21.29
CA MET A 140 -8.41 -10.53 -20.51
C MET A 140 -8.13 -11.94 -19.95
N HIS A 141 -6.86 -12.38 -19.89
CA HIS A 141 -6.47 -13.68 -19.33
C HIS A 141 -5.87 -13.63 -17.90
N GLY A 142 -5.97 -14.76 -17.21
CA GLY A 142 -5.38 -15.01 -15.88
C GLY A 142 -3.91 -15.46 -15.96
N GLU A 143 -3.20 -15.40 -14.84
CA GLU A 143 -1.80 -15.84 -14.72
C GLU A 143 -1.65 -17.31 -14.29
N HIS A 144 -2.47 -17.81 -13.38
CA HIS A 144 -2.32 -19.16 -12.84
C HIS A 144 -3.37 -20.07 -13.44
N ASN A 145 -2.92 -21.01 -14.28
CA ASN A 145 -3.87 -21.90 -14.95
C ASN A 145 -3.31 -23.32 -15.20
N PRO A 146 -3.80 -24.35 -14.49
CA PRO A 146 -3.37 -25.73 -14.71
C PRO A 146 -3.95 -26.37 -15.99
N TYR A 147 -4.93 -25.74 -16.65
CA TYR A 147 -5.59 -26.25 -17.87
C TYR A 147 -5.89 -25.10 -18.85
N PRO A 148 -5.88 -25.29 -20.19
CA PRO A 148 -6.21 -24.20 -21.11
C PRO A 148 -7.69 -23.75 -20.97
N ARG A 149 -7.92 -22.62 -20.27
CA ARG A 149 -9.21 -21.93 -20.17
C ARG A 149 -9.37 -20.90 -21.29
N PRO A 150 -10.61 -20.56 -21.69
CA PRO A 150 -10.82 -19.35 -22.46
C PRO A 150 -10.38 -18.12 -21.64
N PRO A 151 -9.82 -17.09 -22.29
CA PRO A 151 -9.79 -15.74 -21.74
C PRO A 151 -11.20 -15.29 -21.35
N SER A 152 -11.30 -14.27 -20.48
CA SER A 152 -12.53 -13.68 -19.94
C SER A 152 -13.16 -14.30 -18.67
N GLU A 153 -12.84 -15.54 -18.26
CA GLU A 153 -13.52 -16.17 -17.11
C GLU A 153 -13.33 -15.41 -15.78
N HIS A 154 -12.12 -15.43 -15.21
CA HIS A 154 -11.79 -14.81 -13.92
C HIS A 154 -10.34 -14.26 -13.86
N PRO A 155 -9.92 -13.38 -14.79
CA PRO A 155 -8.57 -12.80 -14.84
C PRO A 155 -8.09 -12.04 -13.58
N LEU A 156 -8.99 -11.66 -12.66
CA LEU A 156 -8.68 -11.20 -11.30
C LEU A 156 -7.56 -10.14 -11.19
N ALA A 157 -7.54 -9.17 -12.10
CA ALA A 157 -6.52 -8.13 -12.19
C ALA A 157 -5.07 -8.64 -12.13
N SER A 158 -4.81 -9.82 -12.68
CA SER A 158 -3.47 -10.37 -12.92
C SER A 158 -2.60 -9.42 -13.77
N ARG A 159 -1.27 -9.56 -13.71
CA ARG A 159 -0.33 -8.82 -14.56
C ARG A 159 -0.55 -9.13 -16.04
N ALA A 160 -0.94 -10.37 -16.35
CA ALA A 160 -1.40 -10.80 -17.66
C ALA A 160 -2.60 -9.97 -18.14
N SER A 161 -3.66 -9.86 -17.34
CA SER A 161 -4.88 -9.10 -17.66
C SER A 161 -4.62 -7.61 -17.85
N GLN A 162 -3.70 -7.03 -17.06
CA GLN A 162 -3.24 -5.64 -17.21
C GLN A 162 -2.48 -5.47 -18.53
N GLN A 163 -1.60 -6.42 -18.89
CA GLN A 163 -0.81 -6.37 -20.12
C GLN A 163 -1.67 -6.54 -21.37
N ASP A 164 -2.73 -7.36 -21.34
CA ASP A 164 -3.69 -7.51 -22.44
C ASP A 164 -4.39 -6.19 -22.78
N VAL A 165 -4.71 -5.38 -21.75
CA VAL A 165 -5.29 -4.04 -21.91
C VAL A 165 -4.28 -3.09 -22.56
N LEU A 166 -3.01 -3.13 -22.14
CA LEU A 166 -1.93 -2.32 -22.72
C LEU A 166 -1.63 -2.72 -24.17
N ASP A 167 -1.60 -4.01 -24.48
CA ASP A 167 -1.32 -4.51 -25.83
C ASP A 167 -2.50 -4.30 -26.78
N THR A 168 -3.73 -4.31 -26.27
CA THR A 168 -4.91 -3.83 -27.00
C THR A 168 -4.77 -2.35 -27.36
N ILE A 169 -4.37 -1.49 -26.41
CA ILE A 169 -4.09 -0.07 -26.67
C ILE A 169 -3.00 0.08 -27.74
N HIS A 170 -1.88 -0.62 -27.60
CA HIS A 170 -0.77 -0.60 -28.57
C HIS A 170 -1.21 -1.08 -29.96
N TRP A 171 -2.00 -2.15 -30.05
CA TRP A 171 -2.51 -2.68 -31.32
C TRP A 171 -3.38 -1.66 -32.05
N VAL A 172 -4.23 -0.93 -31.33
CA VAL A 172 -5.09 0.13 -31.88
C VAL A 172 -4.24 1.34 -32.29
N GLN A 173 -3.30 1.80 -31.45
CA GLN A 173 -2.40 2.92 -31.76
C GLN A 173 -1.51 2.68 -32.99
N GLN A 174 -1.12 1.43 -33.26
CA GLN A 174 -0.37 1.05 -34.47
C GLN A 174 -1.18 1.17 -35.78
N ARG A 175 -2.52 1.24 -35.70
CA ARG A 175 -3.44 1.12 -36.84
C ARG A 175 -4.31 2.36 -37.05
N TYR A 176 -4.58 3.11 -35.99
CA TYR A 176 -5.44 4.29 -36.01
C TYR A 176 -4.74 5.47 -35.35
N ASN A 177 -5.01 6.66 -35.87
CA ASN A 177 -4.64 7.95 -35.30
C ASN A 177 -5.40 8.20 -33.96
N VAL A 178 -5.00 7.48 -32.92
CA VAL A 178 -5.45 7.67 -31.53
C VAL A 178 -4.87 8.97 -31.00
N ASP A 179 -5.69 9.75 -30.30
CA ASP A 179 -5.23 10.92 -29.56
C ASP A 179 -4.56 10.50 -28.23
N PRO A 180 -3.23 10.67 -28.06
CA PRO A 180 -2.51 10.28 -26.85
C PRO A 180 -2.78 11.22 -25.65
N SER A 181 -3.66 12.21 -25.80
CA SER A 181 -4.22 13.02 -24.72
C SER A 181 -5.65 12.63 -24.34
N ARG A 182 -6.31 11.73 -25.09
CA ARG A 182 -7.71 11.30 -24.88
C ARG A 182 -7.86 9.79 -24.99
N ILE A 183 -7.07 9.07 -24.19
CA ILE A 183 -7.25 7.65 -23.91
C ILE A 183 -8.00 7.52 -22.58
N TYR A 184 -9.13 6.83 -22.58
CA TYR A 184 -10.02 6.66 -21.43
C TYR A 184 -10.17 5.17 -21.12
N LEU A 185 -10.37 4.85 -19.84
CA LEU A 185 -10.54 3.48 -19.38
C LEU A 185 -11.82 3.35 -18.55
N THR A 186 -12.58 2.28 -18.77
CA THR A 186 -13.73 1.95 -17.92
C THR A 186 -13.95 0.45 -17.82
N GLY A 187 -14.58 0.00 -16.74
CA GLY A 187 -15.10 -1.36 -16.64
C GLY A 187 -16.15 -1.45 -15.55
N GLN A 188 -16.88 -2.57 -15.53
CA GLN A 188 -17.88 -2.89 -14.51
C GLN A 188 -17.43 -4.14 -13.74
N SER A 189 -17.70 -4.20 -12.43
CA SER A 189 -17.42 -5.39 -11.60
C SER A 189 -15.92 -5.76 -11.70
N LEU A 190 -15.58 -7.01 -12.03
CA LEU A 190 -14.20 -7.43 -12.33
C LEU A 190 -13.45 -6.49 -13.31
N GLY A 191 -14.13 -5.97 -14.33
CA GLY A 191 -13.55 -5.00 -15.27
C GLY A 191 -13.21 -3.66 -14.61
N GLY A 192 -13.95 -3.26 -13.56
CA GLY A 192 -13.67 -2.09 -12.73
C GLY A 192 -12.39 -2.25 -11.90
N GLN A 193 -12.21 -3.41 -11.25
CA GLN A 193 -10.95 -3.78 -10.57
C GLN A 193 -9.76 -3.71 -11.54
N ILE A 194 -9.87 -4.35 -12.71
CA ILE A 194 -8.80 -4.38 -13.72
C ILE A 194 -8.53 -2.95 -14.23
N ALA A 195 -9.57 -2.13 -14.42
CA ALA A 195 -9.42 -0.73 -14.83
C ALA A 195 -8.62 0.09 -13.79
N LEU A 196 -8.97 -0.02 -12.50
CA LEU A 196 -8.28 0.68 -11.42
C LEU A 196 -6.80 0.25 -11.30
N VAL A 197 -6.51 -1.05 -11.26
CA VAL A 197 -5.12 -1.55 -11.15
C VAL A 197 -4.29 -1.15 -12.38
N THR A 198 -4.84 -1.30 -13.59
CA THR A 198 -4.15 -0.95 -14.84
C THR A 198 -3.86 0.55 -14.90
N ALA A 199 -4.80 1.40 -14.50
CA ALA A 199 -4.57 2.84 -14.44
C ALA A 199 -3.54 3.24 -13.38
N ALA A 200 -3.61 2.66 -12.17
CA ALA A 200 -2.72 2.98 -11.07
C ALA A 200 -1.25 2.57 -11.36
N LYS A 201 -1.02 1.50 -12.12
CA LYS A 201 0.33 1.07 -12.54
C LYS A 201 0.86 1.77 -13.80
N ASN A 202 0.01 2.52 -14.52
CA ASN A 202 0.38 3.23 -15.76
C ASN A 202 0.05 4.73 -15.67
N GLN A 203 0.65 5.40 -14.67
CA GLN A 203 0.46 6.83 -14.46
C GLN A 203 0.85 7.65 -15.69
N GLY A 204 -0.05 8.54 -16.12
CA GLY A 204 0.16 9.34 -17.32
C GLY A 204 -0.08 8.60 -18.64
N LEU A 205 -0.76 7.44 -18.64
CA LEU A 205 -1.34 6.85 -19.85
C LEU A 205 -2.77 7.35 -20.12
N PHE A 206 -3.62 7.29 -19.09
CA PHE A 206 -5.06 7.61 -19.20
C PHE A 206 -5.36 9.08 -18.88
N ALA A 207 -6.36 9.64 -19.56
CA ALA A 207 -6.85 11.00 -19.34
C ALA A 207 -7.94 11.07 -18.26
N ALA A 208 -8.76 10.01 -18.13
CA ALA A 208 -9.73 9.79 -17.06
C ALA A 208 -10.15 8.32 -17.01
N VAL A 209 -10.64 7.88 -15.85
CA VAL A 209 -11.04 6.48 -15.57
C VAL A 209 -12.43 6.44 -14.94
N VAL A 210 -13.27 5.48 -15.34
CA VAL A 210 -14.56 5.19 -14.69
C VAL A 210 -14.59 3.75 -14.18
N ASP A 211 -14.65 3.61 -12.87
CA ASP A 211 -15.00 2.37 -12.18
C ASP A 211 -16.52 2.31 -11.91
N ASP A 212 -17.08 1.10 -11.99
CA ASP A 212 -18.50 0.82 -11.81
C ASP A 212 -18.66 -0.50 -11.01
N ARG A 213 -18.72 -0.37 -9.68
CA ARG A 213 -18.80 -1.46 -8.69
C ARG A 213 -17.65 -2.47 -8.80
N GLY A 214 -16.42 -2.00 -9.01
CA GLY A 214 -15.24 -2.86 -8.97
C GLY A 214 -14.86 -3.27 -7.54
N PRO A 215 -14.47 -4.53 -7.28
CA PRO A 215 -13.88 -4.91 -6.00
C PRO A 215 -12.49 -4.26 -5.87
N THR A 216 -12.22 -3.63 -4.72
CA THR A 216 -11.04 -2.78 -4.52
C THR A 216 -9.97 -3.38 -3.61
N GLU A 217 -10.33 -4.43 -2.87
CA GLU A 217 -9.43 -5.26 -2.08
C GLU A 217 -9.81 -6.73 -2.28
N LEU A 218 -8.97 -7.48 -3.01
CA LEU A 218 -9.27 -8.85 -3.44
C LEU A 218 -9.31 -9.84 -2.27
N ALA A 219 -8.49 -9.65 -1.23
CA ALA A 219 -8.52 -10.54 -0.07
C ALA A 219 -9.81 -10.36 0.75
N GLN A 220 -10.25 -9.11 0.92
CA GLN A 220 -11.56 -8.82 1.52
C GLN A 220 -12.71 -9.38 0.66
N TRP A 221 -12.67 -9.13 -0.65
CA TRP A 221 -13.70 -9.61 -1.57
C TRP A 221 -13.77 -11.15 -1.63
N TYR A 222 -12.63 -11.83 -1.43
CA TYR A 222 -12.57 -13.29 -1.26
C TYR A 222 -13.32 -13.73 0.01
N GLU A 223 -13.05 -13.12 1.17
CA GLU A 223 -13.70 -13.49 2.45
C GLU A 223 -15.21 -13.24 2.45
N GLU A 224 -15.66 -12.22 1.70
CA GLU A 224 -17.06 -11.83 1.47
C GLU A 224 -17.76 -12.66 0.38
N SER A 225 -16.99 -13.40 -0.42
CA SER A 225 -17.51 -14.16 -1.56
C SER A 225 -18.07 -15.54 -1.15
N PRO A 226 -19.08 -16.07 -1.89
CA PRO A 226 -19.52 -17.43 -1.69
C PRO A 226 -18.42 -18.44 -2.07
N VAL A 227 -18.39 -19.59 -1.39
CA VAL A 227 -17.35 -20.64 -1.52
C VAL A 227 -17.01 -21.04 -2.97
N TRP A 228 -18.00 -21.05 -3.88
CA TRP A 228 -17.73 -21.38 -5.29
C TRP A 228 -16.85 -20.34 -5.99
N ARG A 229 -16.89 -19.07 -5.57
CA ARG A 229 -16.03 -17.99 -6.10
C ARG A 229 -14.70 -17.95 -5.36
N GLN A 230 -14.70 -18.23 -4.05
CA GLN A 230 -13.45 -18.41 -3.27
C GLN A 230 -12.53 -19.41 -3.96
N LEU A 231 -13.03 -20.61 -4.29
CA LEU A 231 -12.26 -21.65 -4.99
C LEU A 231 -11.74 -21.24 -6.37
N LEU A 232 -12.43 -20.33 -7.08
CA LEU A 232 -11.96 -19.80 -8.38
C LEU A 232 -10.96 -18.65 -8.22
N ILE A 233 -11.03 -17.91 -7.12
CA ILE A 233 -10.00 -16.95 -6.72
C ILE A 233 -8.73 -17.72 -6.33
N GLU A 234 -8.84 -18.74 -5.48
CA GLU A 234 -7.72 -19.61 -5.08
C GLU A 234 -7.00 -20.25 -6.27
N GLU A 235 -7.72 -20.62 -7.34
CA GLU A 235 -7.11 -21.27 -8.51
C GLU A 235 -6.26 -20.30 -9.37
N GLU A 236 -6.68 -19.05 -9.52
CA GLU A 236 -5.97 -18.00 -10.26
C GLU A 236 -4.97 -17.20 -9.40
N VAL A 237 -5.07 -17.30 -8.07
CA VAL A 237 -4.17 -16.66 -7.09
C VAL A 237 -3.16 -17.65 -6.49
N GLY A 238 -3.41 -18.96 -6.59
CA GLY A 238 -2.55 -20.02 -6.08
C GLY A 238 -2.88 -20.51 -4.66
N GLY A 239 -3.85 -19.90 -3.99
CA GLY A 239 -4.36 -20.29 -2.66
C GLY A 239 -5.19 -19.19 -2.00
N PRO A 240 -5.72 -19.42 -0.78
CA PRO A 240 -6.47 -18.44 0.03
C PRO A 240 -5.54 -17.33 0.55
N PRO A 241 -6.03 -16.19 1.08
CA PRO A 241 -5.18 -15.04 1.46
C PRO A 241 -4.41 -15.29 2.77
N ASP A 242 -3.29 -16.01 2.68
CA ASP A 242 -2.40 -16.36 3.79
C ASP A 242 -0.96 -15.82 3.61
N ASP A 243 -0.10 -15.96 4.62
CA ASP A 243 1.31 -15.55 4.63
C ASP A 243 2.14 -15.99 3.41
N GLY A 244 1.70 -17.02 2.66
CA GLY A 244 2.34 -17.52 1.45
C GLY A 244 1.83 -16.93 0.14
N THR A 245 0.58 -16.45 0.08
CA THR A 245 -0.07 -15.92 -1.13
C THR A 245 -0.32 -14.42 -1.09
N TYR A 246 -0.25 -13.80 0.08
CA TYR A 246 -0.80 -12.46 0.35
C TYR A 246 -0.36 -11.38 -0.65
N PHE A 247 0.89 -11.44 -1.12
CA PHE A 247 1.43 -10.51 -2.12
C PHE A 247 0.67 -10.55 -3.46
N GLU A 248 0.16 -11.72 -3.86
CA GLU A 248 -0.65 -11.89 -5.06
C GLU A 248 -2.00 -11.16 -4.93
N TYR A 249 -2.66 -11.31 -3.76
CA TYR A 249 -3.86 -10.56 -3.43
C TYR A 249 -3.59 -9.04 -3.48
N GLN A 250 -2.56 -8.57 -2.76
CA GLN A 250 -2.21 -7.15 -2.72
C GLN A 250 -1.93 -6.56 -4.11
N ARG A 251 -1.18 -7.26 -4.98
CA ARG A 251 -0.84 -6.71 -6.31
C ARG A 251 -2.02 -6.66 -7.29
N ARG A 252 -3.13 -7.32 -6.95
CA ARG A 252 -4.42 -7.34 -7.64
C ARG A 252 -5.47 -6.42 -6.99
N SER A 253 -5.21 -5.89 -5.81
CA SER A 253 -6.09 -4.98 -5.06
C SER A 253 -5.86 -3.52 -5.45
N PRO A 254 -6.81 -2.82 -6.10
CA PRO A 254 -6.75 -1.38 -6.34
C PRO A 254 -6.27 -0.53 -5.16
N ILE A 255 -6.72 -0.83 -3.94
CA ILE A 255 -6.45 -0.03 -2.75
C ILE A 255 -4.95 0.02 -2.39
N THR A 256 -4.18 -1.03 -2.70
CA THR A 256 -2.71 -1.06 -2.51
C THR A 256 -2.00 0.00 -3.37
N PHE A 257 -2.61 0.42 -4.47
CA PHE A 257 -2.07 1.44 -5.39
C PHE A 257 -2.80 2.79 -5.28
N ALA A 258 -3.59 3.04 -4.22
CA ALA A 258 -4.36 4.27 -4.08
C ALA A 258 -3.52 5.56 -4.19
N ARG A 259 -2.29 5.55 -3.65
CA ARG A 259 -1.32 6.67 -3.77
C ARG A 259 -0.96 6.98 -5.23
N ASN A 260 -0.96 5.99 -6.12
CA ASN A 260 -0.62 6.20 -7.53
C ASN A 260 -1.72 6.96 -8.31
N LEU A 261 -2.95 7.02 -7.79
CA LEU A 261 -4.10 7.58 -8.48
C LEU A 261 -4.32 9.08 -8.21
N GLY A 262 -3.51 9.71 -7.35
CA GLY A 262 -3.69 11.10 -6.92
C GLY A 262 -3.73 12.17 -8.04
N SER A 263 -3.20 11.85 -9.23
CA SER A 263 -3.22 12.72 -10.41
C SER A 263 -4.22 12.29 -11.51
N THR A 264 -4.88 11.15 -11.35
CA THR A 264 -5.76 10.55 -12.36
C THR A 264 -7.23 10.92 -12.09
N PRO A 265 -7.93 11.61 -13.02
CA PRO A 265 -9.36 11.86 -12.87
C PRO A 265 -10.14 10.55 -12.81
N LEU A 266 -10.82 10.31 -11.69
CA LEU A 266 -11.49 9.05 -11.39
C LEU A 266 -12.95 9.29 -10.99
N ARG A 267 -13.85 8.49 -11.56
CA ARG A 267 -15.21 8.35 -11.04
C ARG A 267 -15.49 6.91 -10.69
N ILE A 268 -15.99 6.72 -9.48
CA ILE A 268 -16.46 5.45 -8.92
C ILE A 268 -17.98 5.51 -8.86
N TYR A 269 -18.66 4.48 -9.37
CA TYR A 269 -20.11 4.29 -9.21
C TYR A 269 -20.39 3.09 -8.31
N GLN A 270 -21.33 3.22 -7.38
CA GLN A 270 -21.70 2.15 -6.44
C GLN A 270 -23.21 2.05 -6.24
N ALA A 271 -23.75 0.84 -6.35
CA ALA A 271 -25.15 0.58 -6.01
C ALA A 271 -25.30 0.34 -4.49
N GLN A 272 -26.35 0.89 -3.88
CA GLN A 272 -26.52 0.94 -2.41
C GLN A 272 -26.97 -0.38 -1.78
N GLN A 273 -27.51 -1.31 -2.58
CA GLN A 273 -27.93 -2.65 -2.18
C GLN A 273 -27.15 -3.72 -2.98
N ASP A 274 -25.90 -3.40 -3.36
CA ASP A 274 -25.00 -4.35 -4.00
C ASP A 274 -24.58 -5.45 -3.00
N THR A 275 -24.75 -6.70 -3.41
CA THR A 275 -24.40 -7.91 -2.63
C THR A 275 -23.46 -8.84 -3.41
N VAL A 276 -22.87 -8.36 -4.50
CA VAL A 276 -21.84 -9.05 -5.28
C VAL A 276 -20.48 -8.41 -5.04
N VAL A 277 -20.45 -7.07 -4.96
CA VAL A 277 -19.32 -6.24 -4.55
C VAL A 277 -19.86 -5.21 -3.56
N PHE A 278 -19.65 -5.44 -2.26
CA PHE A 278 -20.32 -4.67 -1.21
C PHE A 278 -19.92 -3.16 -1.25
N PRO A 279 -20.81 -2.25 -0.80
CA PRO A 279 -20.60 -0.81 -1.02
C PRO A 279 -19.36 -0.19 -0.39
N HIS A 280 -18.79 -0.81 0.65
CA HIS A 280 -17.60 -0.27 1.32
C HIS A 280 -16.38 -0.25 0.39
N HIS A 281 -16.20 -1.23 -0.52
CA HIS A 281 -15.09 -1.24 -1.49
C HIS A 281 -14.90 0.12 -2.20
N SER A 282 -16.01 0.73 -2.61
CA SER A 282 -16.04 2.04 -3.26
C SER A 282 -15.75 3.21 -2.32
N SER A 283 -16.15 3.14 -1.04
CA SER A 283 -15.82 4.18 -0.04
C SER A 283 -14.42 4.06 0.52
N ASP A 284 -13.91 2.85 0.68
CA ASP A 284 -12.58 2.55 1.22
C ASP A 284 -11.50 2.95 0.21
N MET A 285 -11.75 2.68 -1.07
CA MET A 285 -10.90 3.17 -2.17
C MET A 285 -10.91 4.71 -2.25
N LEU A 286 -12.07 5.35 -2.12
CA LEU A 286 -12.16 6.82 -2.04
C LEU A 286 -11.37 7.36 -0.84
N ALA A 287 -11.52 6.75 0.33
CA ALA A 287 -10.85 7.15 1.56
C ALA A 287 -9.32 6.98 1.46
N ALA A 288 -8.83 5.87 0.90
CA ALA A 288 -7.41 5.62 0.69
C ALA A 288 -6.79 6.64 -0.28
N ILE A 289 -7.45 6.95 -1.40
CA ILE A 289 -6.98 7.97 -2.35
C ILE A 289 -6.94 9.35 -1.67
N LEU A 290 -7.98 9.73 -0.92
CA LEU A 290 -8.06 11.04 -0.27
C LEU A 290 -7.18 11.18 0.98
N ALA A 291 -6.80 10.07 1.64
CA ALA A 291 -5.82 10.07 2.72
C ALA A 291 -4.41 10.40 2.20
N GLU A 292 -4.02 9.83 1.06
CA GLU A 292 -2.74 10.11 0.39
C GLU A 292 -2.73 11.44 -0.37
N HIS A 293 -3.88 11.80 -0.97
CA HIS A 293 -4.07 12.97 -1.82
C HIS A 293 -5.42 13.67 -1.55
N PRO A 294 -5.50 14.55 -0.54
CA PRO A 294 -6.74 15.28 -0.19
C PRO A 294 -7.32 16.18 -1.29
N ALA A 295 -6.58 16.39 -2.40
CA ALA A 295 -6.99 17.17 -3.57
C ALA A 295 -7.12 16.32 -4.85
N ALA A 296 -7.12 14.99 -4.74
CA ALA A 296 -7.24 14.10 -5.90
C ALA A 296 -8.56 14.33 -6.67
N PRO A 297 -8.55 14.28 -8.02
CA PRO A 297 -9.74 14.46 -8.86
C PRO A 297 -10.64 13.20 -8.89
N VAL A 298 -10.96 12.65 -7.71
CA VAL A 298 -11.79 11.45 -7.52
C VAL A 298 -13.21 11.81 -7.08
N THR A 299 -14.21 11.09 -7.58
CA THR A 299 -15.63 11.24 -7.19
C THR A 299 -16.33 9.90 -7.02
N LEU A 300 -17.05 9.71 -5.91
CA LEU A 300 -17.94 8.56 -5.69
C LEU A 300 -19.40 8.98 -5.92
N THR A 301 -20.13 8.21 -6.73
CA THR A 301 -21.57 8.38 -6.99
C THR A 301 -22.33 7.14 -6.53
N THR A 302 -23.04 7.23 -5.40
CA THR A 302 -23.91 6.13 -4.93
C THR A 302 -25.34 6.28 -5.46
N PHE A 303 -26.03 5.16 -5.72
CA PHE A 303 -27.40 5.16 -6.21
C PHE A 303 -28.21 3.96 -5.69
N PRO A 304 -29.56 4.07 -5.54
CA PRO A 304 -30.40 2.93 -5.16
C PRO A 304 -30.38 1.85 -6.24
N GLY A 305 -30.20 0.59 -5.83
CA GLY A 305 -30.06 -0.55 -6.74
C GLY A 305 -29.13 -1.63 -6.23
N ASP A 306 -29.06 -2.72 -6.99
CA ASP A 306 -28.18 -3.88 -6.81
C ASP A 306 -27.02 -3.89 -7.84
N HIS A 307 -26.24 -4.98 -7.88
CA HIS A 307 -25.13 -5.14 -8.83
C HIS A 307 -25.56 -5.14 -10.31
N ALA A 308 -26.83 -5.46 -10.60
CA ALA A 308 -27.37 -5.50 -11.96
C ALA A 308 -28.04 -4.16 -12.37
N THR A 309 -28.27 -3.26 -11.42
CA THR A 309 -28.99 -2.00 -11.67
C THR A 309 -28.14 -1.05 -12.53
N PRO A 310 -28.65 -0.51 -13.66
CA PRO A 310 -27.89 0.42 -14.50
C PRO A 310 -27.52 1.73 -13.78
N VAL A 311 -26.32 2.24 -14.06
CA VAL A 311 -25.85 3.55 -13.57
C VAL A 311 -26.80 4.68 -13.99
N PRO A 312 -27.08 5.67 -13.12
CA PRO A 312 -27.88 6.84 -13.48
C PRO A 312 -27.38 7.59 -14.73
N GLY A 313 -28.24 7.68 -15.74
CA GLY A 313 -27.91 8.26 -17.06
C GLY A 313 -27.19 7.31 -18.02
N GLY A 314 -26.99 6.05 -17.64
CA GLY A 314 -26.38 5.00 -18.47
C GLY A 314 -24.92 5.29 -18.84
N ASN A 315 -24.40 4.53 -19.81
CA ASN A 315 -23.03 4.67 -20.28
C ASN A 315 -22.78 6.01 -21.00
N ALA A 316 -23.83 6.65 -21.50
CA ALA A 316 -23.77 8.02 -22.02
C ALA A 316 -23.31 9.04 -20.97
N SER A 317 -23.71 8.91 -19.70
CA SER A 317 -23.27 9.81 -18.62
C SER A 317 -21.80 9.59 -18.23
N LYS A 318 -21.32 8.34 -18.35
CA LYS A 318 -19.89 7.99 -18.20
C LYS A 318 -19.05 8.66 -19.30
N LEU A 319 -19.40 8.48 -20.58
CA LEU A 319 -18.66 9.07 -21.70
C LEU A 319 -18.71 10.60 -21.68
N GLN A 320 -19.86 11.21 -21.35
CA GLN A 320 -19.97 12.67 -21.23
C GLN A 320 -19.02 13.23 -20.15
N TRP A 321 -18.80 12.51 -19.05
CA TRP A 321 -17.84 12.91 -18.02
C TRP A 321 -16.40 12.70 -18.47
N LEU A 322 -16.06 11.53 -19.04
CA LEU A 322 -14.74 11.24 -19.61
C LEU A 322 -14.31 12.32 -20.63
N ALA A 323 -15.24 12.76 -21.49
CA ALA A 323 -15.03 13.78 -22.51
C ALA A 323 -14.60 15.15 -21.95
N GLY A 324 -14.81 15.41 -20.66
CA GLY A 324 -14.35 16.62 -19.98
C GLY A 324 -12.84 16.66 -19.72
N PHE A 325 -12.12 15.54 -19.88
CA PHE A 325 -10.71 15.43 -19.53
C PHE A 325 -9.81 15.23 -20.74
N THR A 326 -8.64 15.86 -20.67
CA THR A 326 -7.48 15.61 -21.52
C THR A 326 -6.28 15.39 -20.62
N ARG A 327 -5.38 14.47 -20.98
CA ARG A 327 -4.15 14.22 -20.24
C ARG A 327 -3.27 15.48 -20.28
N GLY A 328 -2.93 16.00 -19.11
CA GLY A 328 -2.11 17.20 -18.95
C GLY A 328 -0.63 16.98 -19.28
N GLN A 329 0.17 18.02 -19.03
CA GLN A 329 1.63 17.93 -19.00
C GLN A 329 2.08 17.05 -17.83
N SER A 330 3.30 16.52 -17.93
CA SER A 330 4.00 15.84 -16.83
C SER A 330 3.96 16.67 -15.55
N PRO A 331 3.53 16.11 -14.39
CA PRO A 331 3.59 16.83 -13.13
C PRO A 331 5.04 16.96 -12.65
N ALA A 332 5.37 18.09 -12.05
CA ALA A 332 6.71 18.33 -11.50
C ALA A 332 7.04 17.40 -10.31
N GLN A 333 6.01 16.92 -9.61
CA GLN A 333 6.12 15.94 -8.53
C GLN A 333 5.45 14.62 -8.93
N ILE A 334 6.03 13.49 -8.54
CA ILE A 334 5.50 12.13 -8.75
C ILE A 334 5.68 11.29 -7.48
N GLU A 335 4.79 10.33 -7.28
CA GLU A 335 4.95 9.25 -6.32
C GLU A 335 4.33 7.96 -6.86
N ALA A 336 4.92 6.80 -6.55
CA ALA A 336 4.36 5.51 -6.91
C ALA A 336 4.88 4.37 -6.02
N ILE A 337 4.03 3.37 -5.83
CA ILE A 337 4.42 1.99 -5.49
C ILE A 337 4.17 1.09 -6.72
N SER A 338 5.03 0.09 -6.94
CA SER A 338 4.84 -0.90 -8.01
C SER A 338 5.36 -2.29 -7.61
N ASP A 339 4.65 -3.31 -8.07
CA ASP A 339 4.99 -4.74 -8.04
C ASP A 339 5.87 -5.18 -9.23
N THR A 340 6.08 -4.29 -10.21
CA THR A 340 6.58 -4.62 -11.55
C THR A 340 7.45 -3.48 -12.14
N SER A 341 7.87 -3.60 -13.41
CA SER A 341 8.60 -2.54 -14.13
C SER A 341 7.65 -1.50 -14.75
N ALA A 342 7.32 -0.47 -13.97
CA ALA A 342 6.34 0.56 -14.35
C ALA A 342 6.93 1.81 -15.03
N THR A 343 6.09 2.55 -15.75
CA THR A 343 6.39 3.93 -16.21
C THR A 343 5.47 4.90 -15.49
N ILE A 344 6.07 5.87 -14.81
CA ILE A 344 5.46 6.78 -13.86
C ILE A 344 5.77 8.20 -14.36
N TRP A 345 4.90 8.69 -15.26
CA TRP A 345 5.09 9.94 -16.00
C TRP A 345 6.46 10.06 -16.71
N TRP A 346 7.43 10.71 -16.07
CA TRP A 346 8.76 11.03 -16.59
C TRP A 346 9.88 10.11 -16.03
N VAL A 347 9.54 9.12 -15.19
CA VAL A 347 10.46 8.06 -14.78
C VAL A 347 9.96 6.69 -15.24
N ARG A 348 10.86 5.84 -15.72
CA ARG A 348 10.63 4.39 -15.83
C ARG A 348 11.46 3.65 -14.80
N LEU A 349 10.80 2.86 -13.96
CA LEU A 349 11.44 1.86 -13.11
C LEU A 349 11.54 0.54 -13.87
N THR A 350 12.70 -0.10 -13.82
CA THR A 350 12.92 -1.44 -14.37
C THR A 350 13.48 -2.34 -13.27
N GLN A 351 12.62 -3.18 -12.73
CA GLN A 351 12.97 -4.19 -11.74
C GLN A 351 13.92 -5.23 -12.36
N ARG A 352 14.97 -5.59 -11.61
CA ARG A 352 15.94 -6.61 -12.01
C ARG A 352 15.63 -7.94 -11.33
N GLY A 353 15.66 -9.03 -12.08
CA GLY A 353 15.33 -10.37 -11.56
C GLY A 353 13.83 -10.58 -11.33
N ALA A 354 13.42 -11.84 -11.22
CA ALA A 354 12.02 -12.26 -11.11
C ALA A 354 11.49 -12.34 -9.67
N GLN A 355 12.20 -11.77 -8.70
CA GLN A 355 11.78 -11.75 -7.30
C GLN A 355 10.62 -10.77 -7.08
N GLU A 356 9.54 -11.30 -6.51
CA GLU A 356 8.38 -10.55 -6.05
C GLU A 356 8.77 -9.59 -4.92
N ARG A 357 8.30 -8.34 -5.05
CA ARG A 357 8.65 -7.22 -4.18
C ARG A 357 7.84 -5.98 -4.50
N TRP A 358 7.87 -5.03 -3.58
CA TRP A 358 7.55 -3.63 -3.86
C TRP A 358 8.80 -2.86 -4.28
N SER A 359 8.65 -2.02 -5.29
CA SER A 359 9.54 -0.88 -5.57
C SER A 359 8.75 0.41 -5.30
N GLU A 360 9.32 1.35 -4.55
CA GLU A 360 8.73 2.68 -4.35
C GLU A 360 9.60 3.78 -4.96
N ILE A 361 8.95 4.86 -5.41
CA ILE A 361 9.61 6.09 -5.84
C ILE A 361 8.80 7.32 -5.43
N THR A 362 9.49 8.37 -5.00
CA THR A 362 9.01 9.76 -5.10
C THR A 362 10.01 10.59 -5.91
N GLY A 363 9.53 11.64 -6.57
CA GLY A 363 10.36 12.48 -7.42
C GLY A 363 9.84 13.90 -7.55
N GLU A 364 10.76 14.85 -7.65
CA GLU A 364 10.45 16.29 -7.76
C GLU A 364 11.43 16.99 -8.71
N LEU A 365 10.91 17.78 -9.66
CA LEU A 365 11.65 18.79 -10.41
C LEU A 365 11.55 20.15 -9.71
N ALA A 366 12.66 20.58 -9.10
CA ALA A 366 12.79 21.91 -8.52
C ALA A 366 13.03 22.98 -9.61
N GLY A 367 12.59 24.22 -9.35
CA GLY A 367 12.65 25.34 -10.31
C GLY A 367 14.05 25.83 -10.71
N ASN A 368 15.11 25.19 -10.22
CA ASN A 368 16.51 25.38 -10.65
C ASN A 368 16.99 24.28 -11.63
N ASN A 369 16.07 23.51 -12.21
CA ASN A 369 16.31 22.33 -13.06
C ASN A 369 17.02 21.16 -12.35
N THR A 370 16.98 21.10 -11.01
CA THR A 370 17.41 19.92 -10.24
C THR A 370 16.24 18.96 -10.07
N ILE A 371 16.45 17.70 -10.42
CA ILE A 371 15.54 16.61 -10.09
C ILE A 371 16.04 15.95 -8.80
N THR A 372 15.17 15.82 -7.81
CA THR A 372 15.37 14.96 -6.64
C THR A 372 14.56 13.68 -6.84
N LEU A 373 15.14 12.51 -6.57
CA LEU A 373 14.41 11.24 -6.50
C LEU A 373 14.71 10.53 -5.18
N HIS A 374 13.71 9.93 -4.58
CA HIS A 374 13.87 8.95 -3.50
C HIS A 374 13.35 7.61 -4.05
N VAL A 375 14.14 6.55 -3.96
CA VAL A 375 13.83 5.24 -4.57
C VAL A 375 14.11 4.14 -3.55
N LEU A 376 13.22 3.15 -3.44
CA LEU A 376 13.39 1.98 -2.57
C LEU A 376 13.10 0.71 -3.37
N ASP A 377 14.09 -0.18 -3.48
CA ASP A 377 13.91 -1.54 -4.00
C ASP A 377 14.89 -2.49 -3.27
N ILE A 378 14.38 -3.54 -2.63
CA ILE A 378 15.18 -4.45 -1.79
C ILE A 378 16.13 -5.38 -2.57
N TYR A 379 16.02 -5.48 -3.90
CA TYR A 379 17.01 -6.13 -4.79
C TYR A 379 17.71 -5.11 -5.72
N GLY A 380 17.27 -3.86 -5.68
CA GLY A 380 17.74 -2.76 -6.51
C GLY A 380 17.14 -2.76 -7.91
N VAL A 381 17.09 -1.56 -8.48
CA VAL A 381 16.29 -1.23 -9.66
C VAL A 381 17.11 -0.37 -10.64
N ASP A 382 16.80 -0.46 -11.93
CA ASP A 382 17.32 0.47 -12.92
C ASP A 382 16.28 1.59 -13.18
N VAL A 383 16.71 2.84 -13.08
CA VAL A 383 15.87 4.04 -13.15
C VAL A 383 16.21 4.79 -14.44
N GLN A 384 15.22 5.04 -15.30
CA GLN A 384 15.38 5.91 -16.47
C GLN A 384 14.55 7.19 -16.32
N VAL A 385 15.21 8.33 -16.37
CA VAL A 385 14.61 9.67 -16.27
C VAL A 385 14.51 10.28 -17.67
N ASP A 386 13.30 10.68 -18.07
CA ASP A 386 13.03 11.33 -19.35
C ASP A 386 13.09 12.85 -19.20
N LEU A 387 14.19 13.45 -19.67
CA LEU A 387 14.42 14.89 -19.59
C LEU A 387 13.49 15.65 -20.54
N ALA A 388 13.15 15.06 -21.69
CA ALA A 388 12.28 15.69 -22.68
C ALA A 388 10.83 15.78 -22.16
N ALA A 389 10.36 14.77 -21.44
CA ALA A 389 9.07 14.78 -20.74
C ALA A 389 8.97 15.85 -19.64
N LEU A 390 10.11 16.37 -19.16
CA LEU A 390 10.21 17.50 -18.22
C LEU A 390 10.54 18.85 -18.89
N GLY A 391 10.67 18.90 -20.22
CA GLY A 391 11.10 20.11 -20.94
C GLY A 391 12.56 20.51 -20.71
N LEU A 392 13.38 19.59 -20.17
CA LEU A 392 14.78 19.82 -19.82
C LEU A 392 15.74 19.60 -21.01
N PRO A 393 16.88 20.29 -21.05
CA PRO A 393 17.82 20.22 -22.17
C PRO A 393 18.56 18.88 -22.23
N ASN A 394 18.72 18.32 -23.44
CA ASN A 394 19.57 17.14 -23.70
C ASN A 394 21.07 17.53 -23.64
N THR A 395 21.55 17.83 -22.44
CA THR A 395 22.92 18.19 -22.08
C THR A 395 23.45 17.27 -20.97
N ARG A 396 24.74 17.31 -20.64
CA ARG A 396 25.30 16.52 -19.53
C ARG A 396 24.70 16.91 -18.18
N TYR A 397 24.39 15.91 -17.36
CA TYR A 397 23.94 16.06 -15.97
C TYR A 397 24.97 15.48 -15.01
N VAL A 398 25.09 16.09 -13.83
CA VAL A 398 25.65 15.44 -12.64
C VAL A 398 24.53 14.67 -11.97
N VAL A 399 24.85 13.46 -11.49
CA VAL A 399 24.02 12.64 -10.62
C VAL A 399 24.80 12.37 -9.36
N GLU A 400 24.28 12.85 -8.25
CA GLU A 400 24.73 12.53 -6.89
C GLU A 400 23.77 11.47 -6.31
N ASP A 401 24.31 10.44 -5.68
CA ASP A 401 23.56 9.32 -5.10
C ASP A 401 24.00 9.06 -3.66
N VAL A 402 23.04 9.02 -2.74
CA VAL A 402 23.20 8.47 -1.39
C VAL A 402 22.39 7.19 -1.30
N ALA A 403 23.07 6.04 -1.23
CA ALA A 403 22.46 4.80 -0.80
C ALA A 403 22.24 4.87 0.72
N VAL A 404 21.06 5.34 1.12
CA VAL A 404 20.66 5.66 2.50
C VAL A 404 20.84 4.43 3.40
N ASP A 405 20.36 3.27 2.96
CA ASP A 405 20.51 2.02 3.71
C ASP A 405 21.97 1.63 3.92
N GLN A 406 22.83 1.84 2.92
CA GLN A 406 24.25 1.49 3.05
C GLN A 406 25.06 2.56 3.79
N ALA A 407 24.52 3.78 3.93
CA ALA A 407 25.24 4.98 4.33
C ALA A 407 26.51 5.22 3.48
N THR A 408 26.34 5.16 2.15
CA THR A 408 27.41 5.43 1.16
C THR A 408 26.99 6.48 0.14
N TYR A 409 27.95 7.28 -0.32
CA TYR A 409 27.77 8.34 -1.32
C TYR A 409 28.56 8.05 -2.59
N SER A 410 27.99 8.39 -3.75
CA SER A 410 28.68 8.45 -5.03
C SER A 410 28.24 9.66 -5.85
N ALA A 411 29.06 10.07 -6.82
CA ALA A 411 28.66 11.07 -7.80
C ALA A 411 29.34 10.83 -9.14
N GLN A 412 28.60 11.07 -10.23
CA GLN A 412 29.04 10.87 -11.61
C GLN A 412 28.44 11.95 -12.53
N ALA A 413 29.02 12.14 -13.70
CA ALA A 413 28.42 12.98 -14.74
C ALA A 413 28.10 12.12 -15.97
N LEU A 414 26.87 12.25 -16.46
CA LEU A 414 26.26 11.38 -17.48
C LEU A 414 25.71 12.20 -18.63
N ASP A 415 25.97 11.73 -19.85
CA ASP A 415 25.39 12.29 -21.08
C ASP A 415 24.08 11.55 -21.39
N PRO A 416 22.94 12.25 -21.57
CA PRO A 416 21.66 11.60 -21.86
C PRO A 416 21.63 11.01 -23.27
N VAL A 417 21.09 9.79 -23.37
CA VAL A 417 20.90 9.06 -24.62
C VAL A 417 19.46 9.23 -25.05
N GLY A 418 19.24 9.90 -26.19
CA GLY A 418 17.90 10.10 -26.74
C GLY A 418 16.93 10.89 -25.85
N GLY A 419 17.43 11.86 -25.08
CA GLY A 419 16.63 12.62 -24.11
C GLY A 419 16.56 12.01 -22.72
N LYS A 420 17.22 10.87 -22.45
CA LYS A 420 17.04 10.11 -21.21
C LYS A 420 18.36 9.82 -20.48
N LEU A 421 18.32 9.89 -19.15
CA LEU A 421 19.38 9.40 -18.26
C LEU A 421 18.98 8.02 -17.73
N THR A 422 19.91 7.07 -17.66
CA THR A 422 19.67 5.75 -17.05
C THR A 422 20.69 5.48 -15.95
N LEU A 423 20.20 5.03 -14.80
CA LEU A 423 20.92 4.82 -13.55
C LEU A 423 20.66 3.39 -13.06
N SER A 424 21.67 2.69 -12.56
CA SER A 424 21.50 1.38 -11.91
C SER A 424 21.75 1.54 -10.42
N LEU A 425 20.70 1.41 -9.61
CA LEU A 425 20.77 1.55 -8.16
C LEU A 425 21.05 0.20 -7.49
N THR A 426 21.59 0.22 -6.28
CA THR A 426 21.80 -0.99 -5.47
C THR A 426 20.54 -1.36 -4.67
N SER A 427 20.60 -2.45 -3.91
CA SER A 427 19.52 -2.87 -3.00
C SER A 427 19.39 -1.93 -1.80
N GLY A 428 18.18 -1.42 -1.58
CA GLY A 428 17.79 -0.57 -0.46
C GLY A 428 17.20 0.77 -0.89
N ALA A 429 17.09 1.69 0.06
CA ALA A 429 16.74 3.09 -0.16
C ALA A 429 17.91 3.90 -0.72
N HIS A 430 17.62 4.72 -1.72
CA HIS A 430 18.50 5.63 -2.41
C HIS A 430 17.88 7.04 -2.47
N ARG A 431 18.71 8.07 -2.33
CA ARG A 431 18.33 9.48 -2.58
C ARG A 431 19.26 10.07 -3.63
N LEU A 432 18.67 10.54 -4.73
CA LEU A 432 19.35 11.08 -5.89
C LEU A 432 19.16 12.60 -5.99
N SER A 433 20.20 13.31 -6.40
CA SER A 433 20.10 14.70 -6.87
C SER A 433 20.76 14.81 -8.25
N ILE A 434 19.95 15.15 -9.25
CA ILE A 434 20.30 15.14 -10.67
C ILE A 434 20.19 16.58 -11.19
N TYR A 435 21.28 17.19 -11.65
CA TYR A 435 21.30 18.60 -12.07
C TYR A 435 22.22 18.85 -13.28
N PRO A 436 21.95 19.86 -14.14
CA PRO A 436 22.80 20.15 -15.30
C PRO A 436 24.23 20.48 -14.87
N GLY A 437 25.23 19.79 -15.43
CA GLY A 437 26.61 19.95 -14.99
C GLY A 437 27.61 19.07 -15.75
N GLN A 438 28.84 19.55 -15.89
CA GLN A 438 29.88 18.89 -16.69
C GLN A 438 30.72 17.85 -15.92
N SER A 439 30.78 17.98 -14.61
CA SER A 439 31.52 17.13 -13.67
C SER A 439 30.94 17.33 -12.27
N PRO A 440 30.96 16.33 -11.38
CA PRO A 440 30.48 16.49 -10.01
C PRO A 440 31.25 17.58 -9.25
N LEU A 441 30.58 18.23 -8.31
CA LEU A 441 31.25 19.10 -7.34
C LEU A 441 32.17 18.25 -6.44
N PRO A 442 33.37 18.75 -6.05
CA PRO A 442 34.19 18.09 -5.05
C PRO A 442 33.45 17.99 -3.72
N MET A 443 33.25 16.77 -3.23
CA MET A 443 32.56 16.46 -1.97
C MET A 443 33.47 15.62 -1.07
N ALA A 444 33.34 15.81 0.24
CA ALA A 444 33.99 15.01 1.26
C ALA A 444 32.93 14.25 2.07
N THR A 445 33.32 13.09 2.61
CA THR A 445 32.47 12.21 3.41
C THR A 445 33.09 11.95 4.76
N VAL A 446 32.27 11.92 5.81
CA VAL A 446 32.61 11.43 7.14
C VAL A 446 31.61 10.34 7.50
N THR A 447 32.10 9.21 8.02
CA THR A 447 31.26 8.12 8.53
C THR A 447 31.58 7.93 10.01
N LEU A 448 30.59 8.14 10.86
CA LEU A 448 30.69 7.92 12.29
C LEU A 448 30.12 6.52 12.60
N GLN A 449 30.93 5.60 13.14
CA GLN A 449 30.53 4.22 13.44
C GLN A 449 31.34 3.69 14.62
N GLU A 450 30.67 3.11 15.61
CA GLU A 450 31.25 2.79 16.92
C GLU A 450 32.35 1.72 16.83
N GLY A 451 33.59 2.09 17.19
CA GLY A 451 34.79 1.25 17.06
C GLY A 451 35.50 1.32 15.71
N VAL A 452 35.02 2.12 14.75
CA VAL A 452 35.66 2.30 13.43
C VAL A 452 36.49 3.58 13.41
N ALA A 453 37.70 3.53 12.82
CA ALA A 453 38.62 4.67 12.66
C ALA A 453 38.97 5.42 13.98
N GLY A 454 38.76 4.81 15.14
CA GLY A 454 38.96 5.43 16.46
C GLY A 454 37.76 6.25 16.97
N TYR A 455 36.62 6.22 16.28
CA TYR A 455 35.38 6.82 16.77
C TYR A 455 34.79 5.97 17.91
N SER A 456 34.51 6.63 19.05
CA SER A 456 33.81 6.05 20.20
C SER A 456 32.77 7.03 20.77
N GLY A 457 31.90 7.53 19.88
CA GLY A 457 30.97 8.63 20.15
C GLY A 457 29.51 8.28 19.89
N ALA A 458 29.18 7.01 19.61
CA ALA A 458 27.79 6.60 19.61
C ALA A 458 27.25 6.57 21.04
N SER A 459 25.94 6.74 21.19
CA SER A 459 25.21 6.31 22.38
C SER A 459 23.87 5.75 21.93
N ASP A 460 23.48 4.55 22.37
CA ASP A 460 22.15 4.00 22.10
C ASP A 460 21.58 3.12 23.22
N SER A 461 20.25 3.11 23.31
CA SER A 461 19.50 2.41 24.35
C SER A 461 18.04 2.25 23.90
N TYR A 462 17.23 1.47 24.61
CA TYR A 462 15.79 1.42 24.40
C TYR A 462 15.00 1.58 25.71
N LEU A 463 13.91 2.33 25.62
CA LEU A 463 13.02 2.63 26.73
C LEU A 463 11.93 1.55 26.78
N ASP A 464 11.87 0.77 27.86
CA ASP A 464 10.99 -0.40 28.00
C ASP A 464 9.75 -0.07 28.85
N SER A 465 8.55 -0.04 28.25
CA SER A 465 7.30 0.25 28.97
C SER A 465 6.85 -0.86 29.93
N TRP A 466 7.26 -2.11 29.69
CA TRP A 466 6.94 -3.27 30.55
C TRP A 466 7.83 -3.32 31.79
N ASN A 467 9.09 -2.86 31.66
CA ASN A 467 10.05 -2.70 32.75
C ASN A 467 10.39 -1.21 32.94
N PRO A 468 9.46 -0.35 33.39
CA PRO A 468 9.54 1.11 33.20
C PRO A 468 10.66 1.83 33.97
N THR A 469 11.35 1.14 34.88
CA THR A 469 12.53 1.61 35.63
C THR A 469 13.84 0.93 35.20
N ALA A 470 13.82 0.01 34.23
CA ALA A 470 15.02 -0.64 33.71
C ALA A 470 15.78 0.28 32.76
N TYR A 471 17.11 0.14 32.76
CA TYR A 471 18.03 0.85 31.88
C TYR A 471 18.68 -0.15 30.92
N ASN A 472 18.63 0.11 29.62
CA ASN A 472 19.07 -0.84 28.59
C ASN A 472 20.32 -0.39 27.80
N GLY A 473 21.03 0.66 28.24
CA GLY A 473 22.30 1.08 27.63
C GLY A 473 23.38 0.02 27.82
N GLY A 474 24.22 -0.20 26.80
CA GLY A 474 25.17 -1.31 26.78
C GLY A 474 24.59 -2.67 26.33
N ALA A 475 23.29 -2.73 26.00
CA ALA A 475 22.68 -3.94 25.46
C ALA A 475 22.95 -4.05 23.96
N GLN A 476 23.56 -5.17 23.53
CA GLN A 476 23.91 -5.44 22.12
C GLN A 476 22.76 -5.24 21.10
N LYS A 477 21.50 -5.27 21.54
CA LYS A 477 20.34 -5.07 20.68
C LYS A 477 19.46 -3.93 21.16
N PHE A 478 19.47 -2.86 20.38
CA PHE A 478 18.49 -1.78 20.37
C PHE A 478 17.12 -2.31 19.89
N ARG A 479 16.01 -1.78 20.41
CA ARG A 479 14.65 -2.28 20.07
C ARG A 479 13.66 -1.15 19.82
N VAL A 480 12.78 -1.36 18.85
CA VAL A 480 11.54 -0.60 18.66
C VAL A 480 10.39 -1.60 18.66
N ARG A 481 9.32 -1.35 19.43
CA ARG A 481 8.14 -2.21 19.49
C ARG A 481 6.86 -1.40 19.42
N SER A 482 5.99 -1.78 18.49
CA SER A 482 4.70 -1.16 18.21
C SER A 482 3.55 -1.83 18.99
N PRO A 483 2.48 -1.09 19.32
CA PRO A 483 2.40 0.37 19.34
C PRO A 483 3.11 0.93 20.58
N ASN A 484 3.98 1.95 20.42
CA ASN A 484 4.63 2.74 21.48
C ASN A 484 5.03 1.95 22.75
N THR A 485 5.60 0.76 22.58
CA THR A 485 5.85 -0.21 23.67
C THR A 485 7.33 -0.23 24.06
N PHE A 486 8.22 -0.32 23.07
CA PHE A 486 9.66 -0.05 23.23
C PHE A 486 10.02 1.09 22.28
N ASN A 487 10.61 2.16 22.81
CA ASN A 487 11.09 3.29 22.00
C ASN A 487 12.62 3.33 22.05
N GLY A 488 13.27 3.33 20.90
CA GLY A 488 14.72 3.38 20.83
C GLY A 488 15.25 4.82 20.91
N VAL A 489 16.38 5.04 21.58
CA VAL A 489 17.06 6.35 21.64
C VAL A 489 18.49 6.22 21.15
N VAL A 490 18.90 7.03 20.17
CA VAL A 490 20.22 6.95 19.52
C VAL A 490 20.82 8.33 19.26
N ARG A 491 22.11 8.52 19.53
CA ARG A 491 22.85 9.77 19.31
C ARG A 491 24.26 9.47 18.80
N PHE A 492 24.77 10.33 17.93
CA PHE A 492 26.18 10.37 17.53
C PHE A 492 26.78 11.69 18.01
N ASP A 493 27.95 11.67 18.65
CA ASP A 493 28.75 12.87 18.85
C ASP A 493 29.31 13.37 17.51
N LEU A 494 29.06 14.63 17.20
CA LEU A 494 29.49 15.28 15.97
C LEU A 494 30.76 16.12 16.17
N SER A 495 31.37 16.12 17.37
CA SER A 495 32.57 16.92 17.67
C SER A 495 33.78 16.61 16.76
N GLY A 496 33.86 15.39 16.24
CA GLY A 496 34.87 14.95 15.28
C GLY A 496 34.58 15.31 13.82
N VAL A 497 33.41 15.87 13.49
CA VAL A 497 33.06 16.29 12.13
C VAL A 497 33.83 17.58 11.80
N PRO A 498 34.57 17.67 10.68
CA PRO A 498 35.36 18.85 10.36
C PRO A 498 34.50 20.12 10.27
N GLN A 499 34.97 21.21 10.88
CA GLN A 499 34.31 22.54 10.86
C GLN A 499 33.97 23.02 9.44
N GLN A 500 34.70 22.53 8.43
CA GLN A 500 34.37 22.77 7.03
C GLN A 500 32.93 22.38 6.67
N ALA A 501 32.40 21.25 7.17
CA ALA A 501 31.03 20.82 6.92
C ALA A 501 29.97 21.81 7.41
N LEU A 502 30.27 22.55 8.49
CA LEU A 502 29.45 23.66 8.98
C LEU A 502 29.58 24.90 8.09
N VAL A 503 30.76 25.18 7.54
CA VAL A 503 31.03 26.35 6.68
C VAL A 503 30.48 26.18 5.26
N THR A 504 30.55 24.97 4.70
CA THR A 504 30.06 24.66 3.34
C THR A 504 28.62 24.14 3.32
N GLY A 505 28.04 23.86 4.49
CA GLY A 505 26.77 23.16 4.65
C GLY A 505 26.91 21.64 4.49
N VAL A 506 25.98 20.92 5.13
CA VAL A 506 25.76 19.49 4.90
C VAL A 506 24.99 19.34 3.58
N ARG A 507 25.52 18.55 2.66
CA ARG A 507 24.86 18.21 1.39
C ARG A 507 23.88 17.05 1.57
N PHE A 508 24.28 16.03 2.33
CA PHE A 508 23.44 14.90 2.75
C PHE A 508 23.90 14.36 4.11
N ALA A 509 22.99 13.76 4.87
CA ALA A 509 23.36 12.86 5.97
C ALA A 509 22.39 11.66 6.05
N ALA A 510 22.92 10.46 6.31
CA ALA A 510 22.13 9.23 6.35
C ALA A 510 22.54 8.36 7.54
N LEU A 511 21.58 8.00 8.38
CA LEU A 511 21.74 6.97 9.41
C LEU A 511 21.42 5.60 8.81
N SER A 512 22.30 4.63 9.04
CA SER A 512 22.15 3.23 8.67
C SER A 512 22.27 2.34 9.91
N MET A 513 21.27 1.49 10.14
CA MET A 513 21.19 0.51 11.22
C MET A 513 21.00 -0.88 10.63
N TYR A 514 21.52 -1.92 11.28
CA TYR A 514 21.34 -3.31 10.82
C TYR A 514 20.22 -3.99 11.61
N VAL A 515 19.26 -4.58 10.90
CA VAL A 515 18.07 -5.21 11.50
C VAL A 515 18.37 -6.69 11.76
N THR A 516 18.35 -7.10 13.03
CA THR A 516 18.85 -8.40 13.52
C THR A 516 17.76 -9.42 13.88
N GLY A 517 16.48 -9.08 13.71
CA GLY A 517 15.35 -9.93 14.08
C GLY A 517 14.05 -9.16 14.28
N ARG A 518 12.92 -9.88 14.22
CA ARG A 518 11.57 -9.38 14.46
C ARG A 518 10.70 -10.39 15.22
N SER A 519 9.60 -9.95 15.84
CA SER A 519 8.72 -10.85 16.64
C SER A 519 7.65 -11.61 15.85
N ASN A 520 7.20 -11.07 14.72
CA ASN A 520 6.20 -11.67 13.82
C ASN A 520 6.40 -11.05 12.40
N ASN A 521 5.51 -11.35 11.45
CA ASN A 521 5.64 -10.89 10.06
C ASN A 521 5.10 -9.47 9.79
N ASN A 522 4.55 -8.78 10.79
CA ASN A 522 3.94 -7.46 10.57
C ASN A 522 4.99 -6.39 10.23
N VAL A 523 4.55 -5.41 9.44
CA VAL A 523 5.31 -4.21 9.08
C VAL A 523 5.08 -3.11 10.13
N ALA A 524 6.11 -2.32 10.44
CA ALA A 524 6.04 -1.23 11.42
C ALA A 524 6.66 0.07 10.90
N THR A 525 5.91 1.16 10.86
CA THR A 525 6.41 2.50 10.50
C THR A 525 7.27 3.07 11.63
N VAL A 526 8.60 3.03 11.47
CA VAL A 526 9.50 3.66 12.43
C VAL A 526 9.65 5.14 12.07
N ASN A 527 9.14 5.97 12.97
CA ASN A 527 9.17 7.42 12.91
C ASN A 527 10.36 7.92 13.75
N ALA A 528 11.24 8.72 13.15
CA ALA A 528 12.42 9.26 13.81
C ALA A 528 12.18 10.71 14.27
N TYR A 529 11.96 10.92 15.57
CA TYR A 529 11.77 12.26 16.13
C TYR A 529 13.07 12.82 16.69
N PRO A 530 13.37 14.13 16.52
CA PRO A 530 14.52 14.74 17.17
C PRO A 530 14.26 14.85 18.68
N LEU A 531 15.20 14.43 19.51
CA LEU A 531 15.11 14.59 20.96
C LEU A 531 15.46 16.03 21.35
N ASN A 532 14.67 16.56 22.29
CA ASN A 532 14.85 17.90 22.87
C ASN A 532 15.39 17.84 24.31
N ARG A 533 15.29 16.69 24.98
CA ARG A 533 15.84 16.45 26.33
C ARG A 533 17.13 15.64 26.27
N ALA A 534 18.15 16.08 27.01
CA ALA A 534 19.37 15.32 27.23
C ALA A 534 19.14 14.06 28.07
N TRP A 535 19.75 12.95 27.65
CA TRP A 535 19.67 11.64 28.28
C TRP A 535 21.07 11.01 28.45
N ASN A 536 21.15 10.00 29.32
CA ASN A 536 22.34 9.20 29.54
C ASN A 536 22.02 7.72 29.31
N GLU A 537 22.73 7.11 28.36
CA GLU A 537 22.64 5.72 27.92
C GLU A 537 22.39 4.70 29.04
N TYR A 538 23.28 4.64 30.04
CA TYR A 538 23.23 3.68 31.15
C TYR A 538 22.25 4.06 32.26
N GLN A 539 21.43 5.11 32.05
CA GLN A 539 20.46 5.64 33.02
C GLN A 539 19.10 6.01 32.37
N ALA A 540 18.96 5.80 31.06
CA ALA A 540 17.72 6.04 30.33
C ALA A 540 16.78 4.84 30.50
N SER A 541 15.57 5.12 30.98
CA SER A 541 14.46 4.19 31.22
C SER A 541 13.18 4.80 30.68
N TRP A 542 12.07 4.04 30.69
CA TRP A 542 10.76 4.57 30.28
C TRP A 542 10.33 5.80 31.11
N LEU A 543 10.71 5.88 32.39
CA LEU A 543 10.35 6.99 33.28
C LEU A 543 11.40 8.11 33.36
N GLN A 544 12.70 7.81 33.14
CA GLN A 544 13.79 8.78 33.33
C GLN A 544 14.75 8.84 32.13
N ALA A 545 15.18 10.05 31.76
CA ALA A 545 16.21 10.29 30.75
C ALA A 545 17.63 10.10 31.31
N ALA A 546 17.80 10.38 32.61
CA ALA A 546 19.00 10.14 33.40
C ALA A 546 18.63 10.07 34.89
N ASN A 547 19.55 9.67 35.77
CA ASN A 547 19.29 9.54 37.20
C ASN A 547 18.71 10.84 37.81
N GLY A 548 17.46 10.76 38.30
CA GLY A 548 16.75 11.89 38.89
C GLY A 548 16.22 12.92 37.88
N GLN A 549 16.23 12.62 36.58
CA GLN A 549 15.71 13.46 35.50
C GLN A 549 14.61 12.70 34.74
N SER A 550 13.36 12.82 35.20
CA SER A 550 12.20 12.22 34.54
C SER A 550 11.97 12.79 33.13
N TRP A 551 11.46 11.97 32.21
CA TRP A 551 10.80 12.47 31.00
C TRP A 551 9.54 13.27 31.38
N SER A 552 9.07 14.17 30.51
CA SER A 552 7.81 14.89 30.74
C SER A 552 6.59 14.01 30.47
N GLN A 553 6.71 13.06 29.55
CA GLN A 553 5.82 11.89 29.45
C GLN A 553 6.65 10.61 29.30
N PRO A 554 6.25 9.48 29.90
CA PRO A 554 6.99 8.23 29.81
C PRO A 554 7.25 7.78 28.36
N GLY A 555 8.41 7.18 28.11
CA GLY A 555 8.86 6.77 26.78
C GLY A 555 9.37 7.93 25.90
N ALA A 556 9.82 9.03 26.52
CA ALA A 556 10.22 10.28 25.87
C ALA A 556 9.11 10.90 24.98
N ASN A 557 7.86 10.69 25.36
CA ASN A 557 6.72 10.98 24.50
C ASN A 557 6.24 12.44 24.51
N GLY A 558 6.71 13.26 25.46
CA GLY A 558 6.21 14.62 25.65
C GLY A 558 6.67 15.59 24.57
N VAL A 559 5.71 16.19 23.87
CA VAL A 559 5.95 17.23 22.85
C VAL A 559 5.69 18.62 23.45
N PRO A 560 6.58 19.61 23.30
CA PRO A 560 7.91 19.56 22.71
C PRO A 560 9.03 19.19 23.72
N ALA A 561 8.71 18.94 24.99
CA ALA A 561 9.68 18.96 26.09
C ALA A 561 10.64 17.75 26.16
N ASP A 562 10.29 16.62 25.54
CA ASP A 562 11.16 15.44 25.39
C ASP A 562 11.61 15.27 23.94
N ARG A 563 10.71 15.49 22.98
CA ARG A 563 10.92 15.31 21.53
C ARG A 563 10.22 16.37 20.66
N GLY A 564 10.64 16.48 19.40
CA GLY A 564 9.94 17.23 18.36
C GLY A 564 8.54 16.67 18.05
N ALA A 565 7.66 17.53 17.52
CA ALA A 565 6.30 17.17 17.16
C ALA A 565 6.23 16.30 15.90
N THR A 566 6.98 16.67 14.86
CA THR A 566 7.13 15.96 13.59
C THR A 566 8.37 15.07 13.61
N PRO A 567 8.37 13.94 12.88
CA PRO A 567 9.59 13.21 12.59
C PRO A 567 10.50 14.02 11.66
N VAL A 568 11.80 13.70 11.63
CA VAL A 568 12.74 14.18 10.60
C VAL A 568 12.73 13.28 9.37
N ASP A 569 12.46 12.00 9.56
CA ASP A 569 12.17 11.01 8.53
C ASP A 569 11.34 9.85 9.14
N SER A 570 10.59 9.15 8.30
CA SER A 570 9.73 8.02 8.68
C SER A 570 9.75 6.96 7.59
N ARG A 571 9.98 5.71 7.97
CA ARG A 571 10.05 4.59 7.03
C ARG A 571 9.68 3.29 7.72
N ALA A 572 9.02 2.38 7.01
CA ALA A 572 8.64 1.11 7.60
C ALA A 572 9.80 0.10 7.68
N LEU A 573 9.69 -0.81 8.64
CA LEU A 573 10.49 -2.02 8.81
C LEU A 573 9.64 -3.23 8.42
N ASP A 574 10.12 -3.98 7.44
CA ASP A 574 9.41 -5.02 6.71
C ASP A 574 10.16 -6.37 6.66
N ASN A 575 11.44 -6.39 7.06
CA ASN A 575 12.31 -7.56 6.89
C ASN A 575 13.41 -7.63 7.99
N ILE A 576 14.34 -8.57 7.87
CA ILE A 576 15.49 -8.77 8.77
C ILE A 576 16.76 -9.12 7.97
N ASN A 577 17.92 -9.09 8.62
CA ASN A 577 19.24 -9.37 8.03
C ASN A 577 19.65 -8.40 6.90
N TYR A 578 19.12 -7.18 6.95
CA TYR A 578 19.40 -6.09 6.02
C TYR A 578 19.79 -4.82 6.78
N ARG A 579 20.27 -3.82 6.04
CA ARG A 579 20.38 -2.46 6.55
C ARG A 579 19.11 -1.70 6.26
N TRP A 580 18.69 -0.93 7.25
CA TRP A 580 17.59 0.01 7.19
C TRP A 580 18.11 1.39 7.61
N GLY A 581 17.66 2.44 6.94
CA GLY A 581 18.20 3.79 7.11
C GLY A 581 17.24 4.92 6.84
N LEU A 582 17.64 6.09 7.31
CA LEU A 582 16.86 7.33 7.40
C LEU A 582 17.69 8.51 6.88
N ASP A 583 17.06 9.46 6.19
CA ASP A 583 17.68 10.74 5.83
C ASP A 583 17.66 11.69 7.03
N LEU A 584 18.85 12.08 7.49
CA LEU A 584 19.02 13.01 8.62
C LEU A 584 19.64 14.35 8.19
N THR A 585 19.63 14.68 6.89
CA THR A 585 20.35 15.84 6.32
C THR A 585 20.03 17.14 7.06
N GLY A 586 18.75 17.44 7.26
CA GLY A 586 18.32 18.65 7.98
C GLY A 586 18.64 18.62 9.48
N ALA A 587 18.50 17.46 10.12
CA ALA A 587 18.79 17.29 11.55
C ALA A 587 20.28 17.49 11.85
N VAL A 588 21.15 16.83 11.08
CA VAL A 588 22.62 16.93 11.20
C VAL A 588 23.12 18.33 10.86
N ALA A 589 22.54 18.99 9.85
CA ALA A 589 22.84 20.41 9.58
C ALA A 589 22.50 21.32 10.78
N GLY A 590 21.31 21.14 11.38
CA GLY A 590 20.89 21.88 12.57
C GLY A 590 21.76 21.62 13.79
N TRP A 591 22.14 20.36 14.02
CA TRP A 591 23.04 19.95 15.11
C TRP A 591 24.48 20.45 14.94
N LEU A 592 25.04 20.43 13.72
CA LEU A 592 26.37 21.02 13.46
C LEU A 592 26.36 22.54 13.65
N ALA A 593 25.26 23.22 13.27
CA ALA A 593 25.10 24.65 13.50
C ALA A 593 24.91 25.01 14.98
N ASN A 594 24.24 24.14 15.77
CA ASN A 594 23.95 24.36 17.18
C ASN A 594 24.23 23.09 18.01
N PRO A 595 25.49 22.73 18.31
CA PRO A 595 25.84 21.43 18.93
C PRO A 595 25.12 21.10 20.25
N ALA A 596 24.71 22.10 21.02
CA ALA A 596 23.90 21.91 22.24
C ALA A 596 22.49 21.35 21.99
N THR A 597 21.98 21.40 20.76
CA THR A 597 20.69 20.82 20.36
C THR A 597 20.78 19.33 19.98
N ASN A 598 21.99 18.77 19.87
CA ASN A 598 22.17 17.35 19.56
C ASN A 598 21.89 16.47 20.79
N GLN A 599 20.62 16.13 20.98
CA GLN A 599 20.21 15.07 21.91
C GLN A 599 19.90 13.75 21.19
N GLY A 600 20.16 13.65 19.89
CA GLY A 600 19.90 12.46 19.08
C GLY A 600 18.43 12.31 18.65
N LEU A 601 18.02 11.07 18.42
CA LEU A 601 16.71 10.68 17.91
C LEU A 601 15.97 9.75 18.87
N LEU A 602 14.65 9.85 18.88
CA LEU A 602 13.72 8.83 19.35
C LEU A 602 13.17 8.08 18.13
N LEU A 603 13.37 6.76 18.08
CA LEU A 603 12.77 5.87 17.09
C LEU A 603 11.56 5.16 17.71
N ARG A 604 10.36 5.42 17.18
CA ARG A 604 9.07 4.92 17.69
C ARG A 604 8.20 4.41 16.53
N SER A 605 7.41 3.37 16.79
CA SER A 605 6.34 2.90 15.89
C SER A 605 5.01 2.90 16.62
N ASP A 606 3.93 3.19 15.89
CA ASP A 606 2.55 3.26 16.42
C ASP A 606 1.56 2.31 15.73
N ASP A 607 1.93 1.70 14.59
CA ASP A 607 1.08 0.80 13.78
C ASP A 607 1.10 -0.67 14.32
N PRO A 608 0.69 -1.74 13.58
CA PRO A 608 0.30 -3.01 14.21
C PRO A 608 1.42 -3.71 14.99
N SER A 609 1.04 -4.53 15.99
CA SER A 609 1.98 -4.91 17.04
C SER A 609 3.09 -5.86 16.58
N VAL A 610 4.32 -5.35 16.59
CA VAL A 610 5.57 -6.07 16.27
C VAL A 610 6.74 -5.40 16.97
N GLU A 611 7.74 -6.20 17.33
CA GLU A 611 9.05 -5.74 17.77
C GLU A 611 10.08 -5.97 16.65
N TYR A 612 10.89 -4.97 16.36
CA TYR A 612 12.10 -5.08 15.55
C TYR A 612 13.33 -4.78 16.42
N ALA A 613 14.35 -5.62 16.30
CA ALA A 613 15.58 -5.53 17.08
C ALA A 613 16.79 -5.24 16.17
N MET A 614 17.45 -4.12 16.39
CA MET A 614 18.61 -3.64 15.62
C MET A 614 19.90 -3.82 16.41
N ALA A 615 21.04 -3.85 15.72
CA ALA A 615 22.36 -3.84 16.35
C ALA A 615 22.63 -2.49 17.06
N SER A 616 23.18 -2.53 18.27
CA SER A 616 23.67 -1.34 18.99
C SER A 616 25.15 -1.04 18.69
N GLY A 617 25.69 0.03 19.29
CA GLY A 617 27.12 0.31 19.36
C GLY A 617 27.96 -0.81 19.98
N GLU A 618 27.41 -1.64 20.87
CA GLU A 618 28.09 -2.80 21.47
C GLU A 618 28.01 -4.08 20.62
N TYR A 619 27.25 -4.09 19.51
CA TYR A 619 27.03 -5.32 18.74
C TYR A 619 28.37 -5.97 18.33
N PRO A 620 28.55 -7.30 18.47
CA PRO A 620 29.87 -7.93 18.28
C PRO A 620 30.46 -7.77 16.88
N THR A 621 29.62 -7.84 15.85
CA THR A 621 30.02 -7.58 14.45
C THR A 621 30.11 -6.07 14.24
N VAL A 622 31.33 -5.52 14.25
CA VAL A 622 31.57 -4.07 14.11
C VAL A 622 30.88 -3.48 12.87
N ASP A 623 30.92 -4.18 11.73
CA ASP A 623 30.26 -3.75 10.50
C ASP A 623 28.75 -3.54 10.67
N GLN A 624 28.06 -4.37 11.45
CA GLN A 624 26.60 -4.31 11.62
C GLN A 624 26.15 -3.19 12.57
N ARG A 625 27.07 -2.53 13.28
CA ARG A 625 26.75 -1.42 14.19
C ARG A 625 26.09 -0.23 13.46
N PRO A 626 25.31 0.61 14.17
CA PRO A 626 24.77 1.85 13.61
C PRO A 626 25.88 2.76 13.08
N ARG A 627 25.61 3.42 11.95
CA ARG A 627 26.53 4.40 11.36
C ARG A 627 25.84 5.60 10.73
N LEU A 628 26.46 6.77 10.89
CA LEU A 628 25.99 8.02 10.33
C LEU A 628 26.98 8.50 9.26
N LEU A 629 26.54 8.52 7.99
CA LEU A 629 27.24 9.22 6.90
C LEU A 629 26.87 10.70 6.93
N ILE A 630 27.86 11.56 6.69
CA ILE A 630 27.71 12.99 6.46
C ILE A 630 28.52 13.35 5.20
N VAL A 631 27.87 13.99 4.23
CA VAL A 631 28.45 14.46 2.95
C VAL A 631 28.42 15.98 2.93
N TYR A 632 29.51 16.63 2.53
CA TYR A 632 29.61 18.10 2.46
C TYR A 632 30.59 18.57 1.36
N PRO A 633 30.39 19.77 0.78
CA PRO A 633 31.27 20.27 -0.28
C PRO A 633 32.72 20.53 0.18
N VAL A 634 33.67 20.41 -0.75
CA VAL A 634 35.06 20.82 -0.53
C VAL A 634 35.26 22.25 -0.97
N SER A 635 35.51 23.14 0.00
CA SER A 635 35.82 24.54 -0.27
C SER A 635 37.20 24.68 -0.90
N THR A 636 37.25 25.13 -2.16
CA THR A 636 38.50 25.53 -2.81
C THR A 636 39.06 26.78 -2.11
N PRO A 637 40.37 26.83 -1.77
CA PRO A 637 40.89 27.88 -0.90
C PRO A 637 41.05 29.23 -1.61
N THR A 638 40.11 30.14 -1.38
CA THR A 638 40.31 31.58 -1.62
C THR A 638 41.40 32.10 -0.66
N PRO A 639 42.42 32.84 -1.15
CA PRO A 639 43.52 33.30 -0.30
C PRO A 639 43.04 34.33 0.73
N THR A 640 43.05 33.93 2.02
CA THR A 640 42.56 34.73 3.14
C THR A 640 43.73 35.37 3.92
N PRO A 641 43.73 36.69 4.21
CA PRO A 641 44.82 37.37 4.89
C PRO A 641 44.93 37.00 6.38
N THR A 642 46.17 36.85 6.86
CA THR A 642 46.50 36.46 8.23
C THR A 642 46.31 37.62 9.22
N ASN A 643 45.70 37.36 10.38
CA ASN A 643 45.71 38.25 11.54
C ASN A 643 46.28 37.53 12.77
N THR A 644 47.05 38.26 13.60
CA THR A 644 47.87 37.70 14.69
C THR A 644 47.17 37.85 16.05
N PRO A 645 47.17 36.83 16.94
CA PRO A 645 46.46 36.87 18.22
C PRO A 645 47.28 37.49 19.37
N THR A 646 46.57 38.06 20.36
CA THR A 646 47.13 38.57 21.63
C THR A 646 46.38 37.94 22.82
N ARG A 647 47.09 37.63 23.92
CA ARG A 647 46.58 36.91 25.11
C ARG A 647 46.34 37.81 26.34
N THR A 648 46.07 37.16 27.49
CA THR A 648 46.40 37.48 28.93
C THR A 648 45.11 37.60 29.82
N PRO A 649 45.14 37.48 31.17
CA PRO A 649 45.15 36.20 31.91
C PRO A 649 44.05 36.05 33.02
N THR A 650 44.09 34.94 33.77
CA THR A 650 43.17 34.56 34.88
C THR A 650 43.83 34.64 36.29
N PRO A 651 43.08 34.98 37.37
CA PRO A 651 43.49 34.78 38.78
C PRO A 651 42.55 33.82 39.58
N THR A 652 42.86 33.43 40.83
CA THR A 652 42.21 32.29 41.53
C THR A 652 42.21 32.34 43.09
N ALA A 653 41.07 31.95 43.71
CA ALA A 653 40.84 31.31 45.06
C ALA A 653 40.95 32.04 46.45
N THR A 654 39.84 31.97 47.23
CA THR A 654 39.67 31.35 48.61
C THR A 654 40.36 32.00 49.85
N PRO A 655 39.70 32.26 51.03
CA PRO A 655 39.26 31.22 52.02
C PRO A 655 38.04 31.47 52.99
N THR A 656 37.85 30.50 53.91
CA THR A 656 36.85 30.13 55.00
C THR A 656 36.34 31.22 56.01
N ARG A 657 35.40 31.03 57.00
CA ARG A 657 35.02 29.85 57.87
C ARG A 657 33.65 29.94 58.66
N THR A 658 33.03 28.77 58.92
CA THR A 658 32.04 28.21 59.92
C THR A 658 31.39 28.99 61.10
N ALA A 659 30.09 28.70 61.39
CA ALA A 659 29.41 28.64 62.72
C ALA A 659 28.08 27.80 62.70
N THR A 660 27.56 27.27 63.84
CA THR A 660 26.35 26.37 63.98
C THR A 660 25.79 26.29 65.42
N PRO A 661 24.47 26.05 65.67
CA PRO A 661 24.02 24.80 66.37
C PRO A 661 22.54 24.29 66.16
N THR A 662 22.31 23.01 66.56
CA THR A 662 21.20 22.28 67.28
C THR A 662 19.78 22.93 67.46
N ALA A 663 18.61 22.24 67.47
CA ALA A 663 18.20 20.97 68.18
C ALA A 663 16.96 20.18 67.61
N SER A 664 16.41 19.19 68.37
CA SER A 664 15.36 18.16 68.02
C SER A 664 14.67 17.62 69.33
N PRO A 665 13.90 16.48 69.50
CA PRO A 665 13.42 15.39 68.60
C PRO A 665 11.99 14.73 68.85
N SER A 666 11.56 13.78 67.98
CA SER A 666 10.72 12.55 68.24
C SER A 666 9.23 12.63 68.74
N PRO A 667 8.43 11.51 68.85
CA PRO A 667 8.37 10.23 68.08
C PRO A 667 6.95 9.61 67.74
N THR A 668 6.86 8.85 66.64
CA THR A 668 6.25 7.49 66.38
C THR A 668 5.02 6.89 67.14
N ARG A 669 4.07 6.23 66.40
CA ARG A 669 3.49 4.87 66.69
C ARG A 669 2.59 4.25 65.56
N THR A 670 2.01 3.06 65.80
CA THR A 670 1.78 1.92 64.84
C THR A 670 0.41 1.22 65.07
N PRO A 671 -0.24 0.52 64.09
CA PRO A 671 -1.63 0.00 64.19
C PRO A 671 -1.83 -1.42 64.79
N THR A 672 -3.10 -1.87 64.84
CA THR A 672 -3.62 -3.12 65.48
C THR A 672 -4.44 -3.99 64.50
N ALA A 673 -4.68 -5.28 64.79
CA ALA A 673 -5.14 -6.32 63.83
C ALA A 673 -6.32 -7.23 64.31
N THR A 674 -6.47 -8.43 63.69
CA THR A 674 -7.47 -9.53 63.92
C THR A 674 -8.88 -9.31 63.32
N ALA A 675 -9.68 -10.32 62.90
CA ALA A 675 -9.59 -11.80 62.99
C ALA A 675 -10.24 -12.56 61.80
N SER A 676 -10.21 -13.90 61.82
CA SER A 676 -10.71 -14.82 60.76
C SER A 676 -11.92 -15.68 61.22
N PRO A 677 -12.88 -16.04 60.32
CA PRO A 677 -13.94 -17.03 60.56
C PRO A 677 -13.76 -18.36 59.78
N THR A 678 -14.65 -19.33 60.04
CA THR A 678 -14.57 -20.75 59.59
C THR A 678 -15.61 -21.10 58.51
N ALA A 679 -15.39 -22.18 57.76
CA ALA A 679 -16.24 -22.65 56.65
C ALA A 679 -17.65 -23.15 57.05
N THR A 680 -18.53 -23.27 56.05
CA THR A 680 -19.98 -23.60 56.11
C THR A 680 -20.35 -24.34 54.81
N PRO A 681 -21.32 -25.29 54.78
CA PRO A 681 -21.30 -26.40 53.80
C PRO A 681 -21.66 -26.04 52.35
N THR A 682 -21.19 -26.89 51.44
CA THR A 682 -21.29 -26.76 49.99
C THR A 682 -22.71 -27.03 49.48
N ASN A 683 -23.37 -26.00 48.93
CA ASN A 683 -24.54 -26.19 48.06
C ASN A 683 -24.13 -26.89 46.76
N THR A 684 -25.03 -27.65 46.16
CA THR A 684 -24.89 -28.10 44.76
C THR A 684 -24.63 -26.86 43.89
N PRO A 685 -23.52 -26.81 43.12
CA PRO A 685 -23.18 -25.61 42.37
C PRO A 685 -24.21 -25.39 41.26
N VAL A 686 -25.00 -24.32 41.41
CA VAL A 686 -25.70 -23.75 40.25
C VAL A 686 -24.63 -23.20 39.33
N ILE A 687 -24.57 -23.75 38.12
CA ILE A 687 -23.64 -23.33 37.07
C ILE A 687 -24.35 -22.39 36.09
N GLY A 688 -23.55 -21.63 35.35
CA GLY A 688 -23.99 -20.86 34.20
C GLY A 688 -23.07 -21.10 33.02
N GLY A 689 -23.21 -20.27 31.98
CA GLY A 689 -22.36 -20.32 30.80
C GLY A 689 -22.13 -18.95 30.17
N ILE A 690 -21.24 -18.93 29.19
CA ILE A 690 -21.04 -17.83 28.24
C ILE A 690 -21.05 -18.47 26.86
N GLN A 691 -21.68 -17.83 25.87
CA GLN A 691 -21.61 -18.22 24.46
C GLN A 691 -21.52 -16.98 23.59
N GLY A 692 -21.12 -17.13 22.34
CA GLY A 692 -21.03 -15.99 21.43
C GLY A 692 -20.84 -16.38 19.98
N VAL A 693 -20.87 -15.36 19.13
CA VAL A 693 -20.43 -15.41 17.74
C VAL A 693 -19.32 -14.37 17.57
N VAL A 694 -18.22 -14.75 16.91
CA VAL A 694 -17.33 -13.78 16.28
C VAL A 694 -17.79 -13.62 14.82
N TRP A 695 -18.01 -12.41 14.33
CA TRP A 695 -18.56 -12.14 13.00
C TRP A 695 -17.73 -11.16 12.19
N ARG A 696 -17.83 -11.27 10.85
CA ARG A 696 -17.18 -10.34 9.91
C ARG A 696 -17.94 -9.01 9.88
N ASP A 697 -17.53 -8.03 10.69
CA ASP A 697 -18.02 -6.65 10.60
C ASP A 697 -17.41 -6.00 9.34
N SER A 698 -18.00 -6.34 8.19
CA SER A 698 -17.41 -6.11 6.87
C SER A 698 -17.57 -4.65 6.46
N ASN A 699 -18.62 -3.99 6.97
CA ASN A 699 -18.89 -2.58 6.77
C ASN A 699 -18.38 -1.67 7.93
N ARG A 700 -17.77 -2.26 8.97
CA ARG A 700 -17.14 -1.61 10.13
C ARG A 700 -18.10 -0.79 11.02
N ASN A 701 -19.38 -1.17 11.10
CA ASN A 701 -20.41 -0.44 11.87
C ASN A 701 -20.64 -0.94 13.31
N GLN A 702 -19.91 -1.98 13.76
CA GLN A 702 -19.98 -2.57 15.10
C GLN A 702 -21.32 -3.28 15.43
N THR A 703 -22.12 -3.61 14.42
CA THR A 703 -23.42 -4.31 14.54
C THR A 703 -23.37 -5.56 13.65
N HIS A 704 -23.91 -6.69 14.12
CA HIS A 704 -24.00 -7.90 13.28
C HIS A 704 -25.14 -7.76 12.27
N ASP A 705 -24.79 -7.45 11.02
CA ASP A 705 -25.77 -7.13 9.96
C ASP A 705 -26.27 -8.36 9.20
N ALA A 706 -27.45 -8.21 8.58
CA ALA A 706 -28.12 -9.28 7.84
C ALA A 706 -27.41 -9.61 6.51
N GLY A 707 -26.38 -10.46 6.60
CA GLY A 707 -25.54 -10.90 5.49
C GLY A 707 -24.11 -11.24 5.93
N GLU A 708 -23.69 -10.75 7.09
CA GLU A 708 -22.35 -10.96 7.63
C GLU A 708 -22.18 -12.38 8.21
N SER A 709 -21.18 -13.10 7.71
CA SER A 709 -20.88 -14.46 8.15
C SER A 709 -20.10 -14.46 9.48
N GLY A 710 -20.26 -15.54 10.26
CA GLY A 710 -19.39 -15.81 11.39
C GLY A 710 -17.95 -16.12 10.97
N LEU A 711 -16.98 -15.72 11.79
CA LEU A 711 -15.55 -15.94 11.60
C LEU A 711 -15.11 -17.24 12.26
N ALA A 712 -14.72 -18.22 11.44
CA ALA A 712 -14.20 -19.51 11.89
C ALA A 712 -12.73 -19.43 12.31
N GLY A 713 -12.31 -20.27 13.26
CA GLY A 713 -10.88 -20.38 13.64
C GLY A 713 -10.37 -19.33 14.63
N VAL A 714 -11.19 -18.36 15.03
CA VAL A 714 -10.82 -17.32 16.01
C VAL A 714 -10.65 -17.94 17.40
N VAL A 715 -9.58 -17.57 18.09
CA VAL A 715 -9.28 -18.10 19.43
C VAL A 715 -9.93 -17.21 20.48
N VAL A 716 -10.87 -17.79 21.25
CA VAL A 716 -11.51 -17.09 22.37
C VAL A 716 -11.02 -17.68 23.69
N SER A 717 -10.57 -16.83 24.59
CA SER A 717 -10.07 -17.17 25.92
C SER A 717 -10.98 -16.61 27.02
N LEU A 718 -11.06 -17.33 28.14
CA LEU A 718 -11.85 -16.98 29.30
C LEU A 718 -10.94 -16.84 30.51
N ARG A 719 -11.02 -15.70 31.20
CA ARG A 719 -10.21 -15.39 32.40
C ARG A 719 -11.07 -15.14 33.62
N GLN A 720 -10.55 -15.51 34.79
CA GLN A 720 -11.07 -15.11 36.10
C GLN A 720 -9.95 -14.41 36.86
N GLY A 721 -10.01 -13.08 36.93
CA GLY A 721 -8.88 -12.26 37.36
C GLY A 721 -7.68 -12.44 36.43
N ALA A 722 -6.49 -12.70 36.98
CA ALA A 722 -5.27 -12.90 36.20
C ALA A 722 -5.14 -14.30 35.55
N ALA A 723 -5.95 -15.27 35.96
CA ALA A 723 -5.85 -16.66 35.50
C ALA A 723 -6.72 -16.92 34.27
N VAL A 724 -6.18 -17.60 33.25
CA VAL A 724 -6.97 -18.21 32.17
C VAL A 724 -7.63 -19.47 32.73
N VAL A 725 -8.95 -19.56 32.59
CA VAL A 725 -9.80 -20.67 33.12
C VAL A 725 -10.49 -21.46 32.02
N GLY A 726 -10.44 -20.98 30.76
CA GLY A 726 -10.90 -21.71 29.58
C GLY A 726 -10.34 -21.09 28.30
N GLN A 727 -10.31 -21.87 27.23
CA GLN A 727 -10.00 -21.42 25.87
C GLN A 727 -10.74 -22.32 24.88
N THR A 728 -11.22 -21.73 23.79
CA THR A 728 -11.90 -22.42 22.68
C THR A 728 -11.51 -21.75 21.35
N THR A 729 -11.94 -22.37 20.26
CA THR A 729 -11.89 -21.80 18.90
C THR A 729 -13.31 -21.70 18.36
N THR A 730 -13.61 -20.71 17.52
CA THR A 730 -14.92 -20.56 16.88
C THR A 730 -15.17 -21.65 15.82
N ALA A 731 -16.43 -22.07 15.70
CA ALA A 731 -16.89 -23.00 14.68
C ALA A 731 -17.06 -22.32 13.30
N ALA A 732 -17.45 -23.10 12.29
CA ALA A 732 -17.61 -22.63 10.89
C ALA A 732 -18.69 -21.54 10.71
N ASP A 733 -19.56 -21.34 11.70
CA ASP A 733 -20.58 -20.29 11.76
C ASP A 733 -20.21 -19.15 12.74
N GLY A 734 -18.93 -19.08 13.14
CA GLY A 734 -18.41 -18.12 14.12
C GLY A 734 -18.77 -18.43 15.58
N SER A 735 -19.57 -19.47 15.86
CA SER A 735 -20.06 -19.72 17.22
C SER A 735 -19.00 -20.29 18.17
N TYR A 736 -19.08 -19.92 19.45
CA TYR A 736 -18.23 -20.44 20.53
C TYR A 736 -18.99 -20.48 21.87
N GLY A 737 -18.44 -21.20 22.87
CA GLY A 737 -18.97 -21.11 24.23
C GLY A 737 -18.19 -21.84 25.33
N PHE A 738 -18.53 -21.49 26.57
CA PHE A 738 -17.96 -21.98 27.82
C PHE A 738 -19.09 -22.38 28.78
N GLY A 739 -19.24 -23.67 29.07
CA GLY A 739 -20.21 -24.20 30.03
C GLY A 739 -19.63 -24.45 31.43
N ASN A 740 -20.50 -24.84 32.37
CA ASN A 740 -20.15 -25.24 33.74
C ASN A 740 -19.46 -24.14 34.58
N LEU A 741 -19.69 -22.87 34.27
CA LEU A 741 -19.04 -21.74 34.95
C LEU A 741 -19.64 -21.49 36.33
N ALA A 742 -18.79 -21.10 37.29
CA ALA A 742 -19.23 -20.68 38.62
C ALA A 742 -19.98 -19.34 38.55
N VAL A 743 -21.17 -19.29 39.14
CA VAL A 743 -22.12 -18.17 39.01
C VAL A 743 -21.87 -17.06 40.03
N ASN A 744 -22.41 -15.86 39.74
CA ASN A 744 -22.13 -14.62 40.47
C ASN A 744 -20.63 -14.28 40.51
N GLN A 745 -19.89 -14.68 39.46
CA GLN A 745 -18.49 -14.34 39.24
C GLN A 745 -18.36 -13.48 37.97
N ASN A 746 -17.44 -12.53 38.01
CA ASN A 746 -17.01 -11.81 36.81
C ASN A 746 -15.98 -12.65 36.07
N TYR A 747 -16.19 -12.85 34.78
CA TYR A 747 -15.19 -13.37 33.85
C TYR A 747 -14.85 -12.31 32.82
N THR A 748 -13.61 -12.31 32.35
CA THR A 748 -13.21 -11.56 31.16
C THR A 748 -13.16 -12.54 30.00
N VAL A 749 -14.00 -12.31 29.00
CA VAL A 749 -13.88 -12.95 27.69
C VAL A 749 -12.89 -12.11 26.87
N THR A 750 -12.00 -12.76 26.14
CA THR A 750 -10.97 -12.11 25.33
C THR A 750 -10.75 -12.95 24.10
N GLU A 751 -11.09 -12.42 22.93
CA GLU A 751 -10.75 -13.04 21.66
C GLU A 751 -9.26 -12.86 21.34
N THR A 752 -8.86 -13.18 20.12
CA THR A 752 -7.53 -12.92 19.58
C THR A 752 -7.71 -12.85 18.07
N ASP A 753 -7.55 -11.64 17.54
CA ASP A 753 -7.76 -11.27 16.14
C ASP A 753 -7.07 -12.31 15.23
N PRO A 754 -7.78 -12.93 14.26
CA PRO A 754 -7.14 -13.80 13.30
C PRO A 754 -6.21 -12.99 12.38
N PRO A 755 -5.29 -13.64 11.65
CA PRO A 755 -4.42 -12.97 10.68
C PRO A 755 -5.21 -12.04 9.75
N PHE A 756 -4.65 -10.85 9.50
CA PHE A 756 -5.23 -9.80 8.66
C PHE A 756 -6.64 -9.35 9.07
N HIS A 757 -6.99 -9.42 10.36
CA HIS A 757 -8.20 -8.83 10.92
C HIS A 757 -7.86 -7.91 12.09
N THR A 758 -8.80 -7.03 12.45
CA THR A 758 -8.78 -6.26 13.70
C THR A 758 -10.19 -6.07 14.22
N SER A 759 -10.38 -6.19 15.53
CA SER A 759 -11.68 -5.96 16.16
C SER A 759 -12.20 -4.54 15.95
N THR A 760 -13.42 -4.44 15.42
CA THR A 760 -14.19 -3.19 15.37
C THR A 760 -14.93 -2.98 16.70
N THR A 761 -15.29 -4.08 17.36
CA THR A 761 -15.81 -4.12 18.72
C THR A 761 -14.68 -4.17 19.76
N THR A 762 -15.02 -4.28 21.05
CA THR A 762 -13.99 -4.44 22.10
C THR A 762 -13.54 -5.89 22.22
N ASN A 763 -12.31 -6.15 21.78
CA ASN A 763 -11.51 -7.38 21.91
C ASN A 763 -11.56 -8.06 23.30
N GLN A 764 -11.98 -7.32 24.35
CA GLN A 764 -12.25 -7.85 25.68
C GLN A 764 -13.60 -7.36 26.24
N VAL A 765 -14.38 -8.28 26.83
CA VAL A 765 -15.66 -7.99 27.51
C VAL A 765 -15.66 -8.63 28.89
N VAL A 766 -16.10 -7.88 29.91
CA VAL A 766 -16.25 -8.38 31.28
C VAL A 766 -17.74 -8.65 31.58
N VAL A 767 -18.07 -9.90 31.91
CA VAL A 767 -19.45 -10.32 32.18
C VAL A 767 -19.61 -11.00 33.54
N LEU A 768 -20.75 -10.74 34.18
CA LEU A 768 -21.20 -11.42 35.40
C LEU A 768 -22.11 -12.60 35.00
N VAL A 769 -21.70 -13.84 35.28
CA VAL A 769 -22.48 -15.04 34.91
C VAL A 769 -23.61 -15.28 35.93
N PRO A 770 -24.90 -15.22 35.54
CA PRO A 770 -26.02 -15.39 36.48
C PRO A 770 -26.30 -16.87 36.83
N PRO A 771 -26.95 -17.16 37.97
CA PRO A 771 -27.34 -18.52 38.34
C PRO A 771 -28.27 -19.18 37.32
N GLY A 772 -27.79 -20.25 36.66
CA GLY A 772 -28.60 -21.04 35.72
C GLY A 772 -28.84 -20.39 34.36
N ALA A 773 -28.07 -19.36 34.00
CA ALA A 773 -28.19 -18.66 32.72
C ALA A 773 -26.89 -18.72 31.90
N THR A 774 -27.05 -18.57 30.58
CA THR A 774 -25.94 -18.32 29.65
C THR A 774 -25.94 -16.85 29.25
N VAL A 775 -24.78 -16.20 29.27
CA VAL A 775 -24.59 -14.82 28.78
C VAL A 775 -24.13 -14.85 27.33
N HIS A 776 -24.66 -13.97 26.48
CA HIS A 776 -24.13 -13.76 25.12
C HIS A 776 -23.00 -12.72 25.15
N VAL A 777 -21.89 -13.00 24.48
CA VAL A 777 -20.77 -12.08 24.27
C VAL A 777 -20.29 -12.23 22.84
N ASP A 778 -20.66 -11.30 21.99
CA ASP A 778 -20.40 -11.36 20.56
C ASP A 778 -19.35 -10.33 20.17
N PHE A 779 -18.54 -10.66 19.17
CA PHE A 779 -17.41 -9.84 18.74
C PHE A 779 -17.42 -9.59 17.23
N GLY A 780 -17.36 -8.32 16.84
CA GLY A 780 -17.16 -7.90 15.45
C GLY A 780 -15.69 -7.67 15.15
N ASP A 781 -15.20 -8.40 14.15
CA ASP A 781 -13.85 -8.36 13.60
C ASP A 781 -13.95 -7.96 12.11
N ALA A 782 -13.21 -6.94 11.69
CA ALA A 782 -13.13 -6.56 10.28
C ALA A 782 -11.84 -7.06 9.65
N TYR A 783 -11.89 -7.44 8.37
CA TYR A 783 -10.67 -7.62 7.58
C TYR A 783 -9.86 -6.32 7.59
N SER A 784 -8.58 -6.42 7.93
CA SER A 784 -7.68 -5.32 8.23
C SER A 784 -6.29 -5.69 7.69
N PRO A 785 -5.97 -5.27 6.45
CA PRO A 785 -4.68 -5.59 5.86
C PRO A 785 -3.55 -4.92 6.66
N PRO A 786 -2.30 -5.45 6.61
CA PRO A 786 -1.17 -4.77 7.21
C PRO A 786 -1.06 -3.36 6.62
N VAL A 787 -0.85 -2.35 7.46
CA VAL A 787 -0.94 -0.94 7.07
C VAL A 787 0.27 -0.54 6.21
N TYR A 788 0.14 -0.66 4.89
CA TYR A 788 1.15 -0.24 3.89
C TYR A 788 0.99 1.24 3.50
N LEU A 789 0.94 2.11 4.51
CA LEU A 789 1.21 3.54 4.38
C LEU A 789 2.71 3.75 4.05
N PRO A 790 3.12 4.90 3.48
CA PRO A 790 4.26 4.92 2.56
C PRO A 790 5.61 4.66 3.24
N LEU A 791 6.42 3.78 2.63
CA LEU A 791 7.77 3.47 3.12
C LEU A 791 8.77 4.60 2.84
N ILE A 792 8.47 5.52 1.92
CA ILE A 792 9.23 6.76 1.71
C ILE A 792 8.45 7.94 2.30
N SER A 793 9.05 8.71 3.20
CA SER A 793 8.34 9.82 3.86
C SER A 793 7.92 10.92 2.88
N LYS A 794 6.68 11.41 3.03
CA LYS A 794 6.20 12.68 2.46
C LYS A 794 6.82 13.86 3.22
N THR A 795 8.15 13.97 3.20
CA THR A 795 8.84 15.17 3.69
C THR A 795 8.57 16.32 2.72
N THR A 796 7.65 17.23 3.10
CA THR A 796 7.53 18.52 2.42
C THR A 796 8.76 19.36 2.73
N TYR A 797 9.79 19.22 1.89
CA TYR A 797 11.03 19.98 1.98
C TYR A 797 10.74 21.46 1.77
N GLY A 798 10.64 22.20 2.87
CA GLY A 798 10.55 23.66 2.86
C GLY A 798 11.79 24.26 2.19
N SER A 799 11.53 25.15 1.23
CA SER A 799 12.52 25.85 0.38
C SER A 799 13.51 26.74 1.15
#